data_AF-A0A7C5FXT9-F1
#
_entry.id   AF-A0A7C5FXT9-F1
#
_cell.length_a   1.000
_cell.length_b   1.000
_cell.length_c   1.000
_cell.angle_alpha   90.00
_cell.angle_beta   90.00
_cell.angle_gamma   90.00
#
_symmetry.space_group_name_H-M   'P 1'
#
loop_
_entity.id
_entity.type
_entity.pdbx_description
1 polymer ?
#
loop_
_entity_poly.entity_id
_entity_poly.type
_entity_poly.pdbx_seq_one_letter_code
_entity_poly.pdbx_strand_id
1 'polypeptide(L)'
;MRTFAGPGLCKVFGLVGVFLASGSWGFSQEVELRPFTVRWESLEGSRIDFSGLLEAPAGRDGFITIRNGHLARPDGRRIRFWGVNVSGRGCLPPKEHAAVIAERLARWGVNCVRFHFFDRPAPNGIIDPTRDDTRRLDPEHLDRLDYFVAQLKARGIYTDLNLNVARSYKPGDGVRDWEYLGFAKGLTYFDPVLLELQREYARQLLSHRNPYTGNEYRVEPAVALIELVNENSLVEAWMDGRLRGTNTRKNPGTWTDITASYAEDLTRLYNRWLEEKVSPEIRRRIREEAGVAEGELIPRLSPDQFAKASAERFYTEARFYMEIEREYFTSMQKFLREEVGVRQLIIGNSDHGHSKSGYPIVVGTALLDVVDGHVYWQHPSYIRDPETGRTIGFRIPNTPMVVDPLRSTVVQLARTPVLGKPYTVSEVNHPFPHQFACEGIPILAAYGAFQDWDGIFWYTLAHQEVVGVESRIAGHFDLAFDPVKMCQLAIGTLAFLREDIAPAREVITRSYTMEQVWESIRLRDRKELYPFFTPGFPHALPLKHAVRVSSFEGPPTGSFPPIDENPICSDTGQLRWWTTSDGKGLVIIDSPKWQAVVGHVQIPEARTENLALDVENSFAAVAIASLENRPITKAKELLLVACGQVANQGQRWNSQRTSLEDWGKAPTVIEVITGSLVLKGVNARQVDVQPLDAQGRPLGEVIPAKQIADGWQIPLGKVTTVWYLLTVD
;
A
#
# COMPACT_ATOMS: atom_id res chain seq x y z
N MET A 1 -55.59 14.70 53.45
CA MET A 1 -54.74 15.58 54.31
C MET A 1 -53.39 15.69 53.59
N ARG A 2 -52.99 16.87 53.08
CA ARG A 2 -52.16 17.91 53.76
C ARG A 2 -50.76 17.37 54.12
N THR A 3 -49.60 17.95 53.78
CA THR A 3 -49.16 19.26 53.18
C THR A 3 -47.65 19.11 52.80
N PHE A 4 -47.06 19.51 51.66
CA PHE A 4 -46.79 20.83 51.01
C PHE A 4 -45.41 21.50 51.30
N ALA A 5 -44.71 21.93 50.22
CA ALA A 5 -43.45 22.74 50.10
C ALA A 5 -42.13 22.12 50.64
N GLY A 6 -40.92 22.29 50.05
CA GLY A 6 -40.39 23.07 48.89
C GLY A 6 -39.05 23.77 49.28
N PRO A 7 -38.23 24.36 48.38
CA PRO A 7 -37.99 24.22 46.92
C PRO A 7 -36.61 23.54 46.63
N GLY A 8 -35.99 23.49 45.43
CA GLY A 8 -36.43 23.75 44.05
C GLY A 8 -35.54 24.72 43.21
N LEU A 9 -34.60 24.22 42.37
CA LEU A 9 -33.98 25.02 41.28
C LEU A 9 -33.53 24.16 40.06
N CYS A 10 -34.16 24.37 38.90
CA CYS A 10 -33.79 23.74 37.63
C CYS A 10 -32.62 24.46 36.94
N LYS A 11 -31.77 23.70 36.23
CA LYS A 11 -30.91 24.24 35.15
C LYS A 11 -31.39 23.73 33.80
N VAL A 12 -31.45 24.65 32.84
CA VAL A 12 -31.89 24.41 31.47
C VAL A 12 -30.78 23.70 30.68
N PHE A 13 -31.12 22.59 30.02
CA PHE A 13 -30.31 22.02 28.94
C PHE A 13 -30.88 22.51 27.60
N GLY A 14 -30.08 23.29 26.85
CA GLY A 14 -30.39 23.61 25.47
C GLY A 14 -30.05 22.45 24.55
N LEU A 15 -31.04 21.88 23.88
CA LEU A 15 -30.81 20.91 22.80
C LEU A 15 -30.32 21.66 21.55
N VAL A 16 -29.08 21.37 21.12
CA VAL A 16 -28.66 21.69 19.75
C VAL A 16 -29.07 20.51 18.87
N GLY A 17 -30.14 20.69 18.09
CA GLY A 17 -30.63 19.67 17.17
C GLY A 17 -29.70 19.50 15.97
N VAL A 18 -29.11 18.30 15.83
CA VAL A 18 -28.40 17.91 14.60
C VAL A 18 -29.45 17.60 13.53
N PHE A 19 -29.53 18.44 12.50
CA PHE A 19 -30.30 18.13 11.30
C PHE A 19 -29.62 17.00 10.52
N LEU A 20 -30.14 15.78 10.67
CA LEU A 20 -29.84 14.69 9.74
C LEU A 20 -30.61 14.95 8.44
N ALA A 21 -29.94 15.58 7.47
CA ALA A 21 -30.43 15.65 6.10
C ALA A 21 -30.36 14.25 5.47
N SER A 22 -31.46 13.50 5.56
CA SER A 22 -31.63 12.21 4.89
C SER A 22 -31.81 12.44 3.38
N GLY A 23 -30.71 12.68 2.68
CA GLY A 23 -30.67 12.66 1.22
C GLY A 23 -31.00 11.25 0.74
N SER A 24 -32.20 11.06 0.20
CA SER A 24 -32.57 9.85 -0.53
C SER A 24 -31.78 9.79 -1.83
N TRP A 25 -30.68 9.05 -1.82
CA TRP A 25 -29.92 8.71 -3.03
C TRP A 25 -30.88 7.98 -3.98
N GLY A 26 -31.19 8.61 -5.10
CA GLY A 26 -31.94 7.96 -6.17
C GLY A 26 -31.18 6.72 -6.63
N PHE A 27 -31.85 5.58 -6.73
CA PHE A 27 -31.27 4.36 -7.27
C PHE A 27 -30.68 4.66 -8.65
N SER A 28 -29.37 4.53 -8.81
CA SER A 28 -28.77 4.65 -10.14
C SER A 28 -29.31 3.52 -11.01
N GLN A 29 -29.50 3.83 -12.29
CA GLN A 29 -29.71 2.84 -13.33
C GLN A 29 -28.64 1.73 -13.21
N GLU A 30 -29.02 0.46 -13.37
CA GLU A 30 -28.03 -0.62 -13.35
C GLU A 30 -27.06 -0.43 -14.52
N VAL A 31 -25.78 -0.25 -14.20
CA VAL A 31 -24.71 -0.08 -15.18
C VAL A 31 -24.54 -1.38 -15.95
N GLU A 32 -24.68 -1.33 -17.27
CA GLU A 32 -24.45 -2.50 -18.13
C GLU A 32 -22.96 -2.86 -18.12
N LEU A 33 -22.62 -4.04 -17.59
CA LEU A 33 -21.24 -4.54 -17.58
C LEU A 33 -21.06 -5.60 -18.67
N ARG A 34 -20.00 -5.47 -19.48
CA ARG A 34 -19.72 -6.33 -20.64
C ARG A 34 -18.44 -7.15 -20.45
N PRO A 35 -18.36 -8.40 -20.93
CA PRO A 35 -17.16 -9.25 -20.79
C PRO A 35 -15.91 -8.62 -21.39
N PHE A 36 -14.84 -8.54 -20.59
CA PHE A 36 -13.50 -8.13 -21.01
C PHE A 36 -12.49 -8.71 -20.03
N THR A 37 -11.51 -9.47 -20.53
CA THR A 37 -10.90 -10.54 -19.72
C THR A 37 -9.40 -10.71 -19.95
N VAL A 38 -8.61 -10.54 -18.89
CA VAL A 38 -7.17 -10.83 -18.90
C VAL A 38 -6.96 -12.35 -18.97
N ARG A 39 -6.23 -12.80 -19.98
CA ARG A 39 -5.69 -14.17 -20.10
C ARG A 39 -4.17 -14.08 -20.08
N TRP A 40 -3.49 -15.06 -19.48
CA TRP A 40 -2.05 -14.99 -19.22
C TRP A 40 -1.20 -15.66 -20.30
N GLU A 41 -1.74 -16.67 -20.97
CA GLU A 41 -1.05 -17.69 -21.78
C GLU A 41 -0.44 -17.18 -23.10
N SER A 42 -0.77 -15.96 -23.56
CA SER A 42 -0.12 -15.33 -24.72
C SER A 42 -0.24 -13.81 -24.71
N LEU A 43 0.77 -13.15 -25.29
CA LEU A 43 0.82 -11.72 -25.64
C LEU A 43 1.21 -11.52 -27.12
N GLU A 44 1.11 -12.56 -27.94
CA GLU A 44 1.40 -12.48 -29.38
C GLU A 44 0.48 -11.43 -30.06
N GLY A 45 1.06 -10.60 -30.93
CA GLY A 45 0.32 -9.52 -31.60
C GLY A 45 -0.07 -8.33 -30.71
N SER A 46 0.22 -8.35 -29.40
CA SER A 46 -0.04 -7.21 -28.52
C SER A 46 0.86 -6.03 -28.87
N ARG A 47 0.28 -4.84 -28.98
CA ARG A 47 0.95 -3.56 -29.28
C ARG A 47 1.52 -2.88 -28.03
N ILE A 48 1.21 -3.40 -26.84
CA ILE A 48 1.67 -2.82 -25.58
C ILE A 48 2.93 -3.55 -25.14
N ASP A 49 4.05 -2.83 -25.11
CA ASP A 49 5.33 -3.34 -24.62
C ASP A 49 6.18 -2.22 -24.01
N PHE A 50 6.31 -2.25 -22.69
CA PHE A 50 7.15 -1.35 -21.90
C PHE A 50 8.45 -2.02 -21.42
N SER A 51 8.76 -3.24 -21.86
CA SER A 51 9.98 -3.96 -21.47
C SER A 51 11.26 -3.22 -21.87
N GLY A 52 11.21 -2.37 -22.90
CA GLY A 52 12.31 -1.48 -23.28
C GLY A 52 12.66 -0.39 -22.24
N LEU A 53 11.83 -0.19 -21.21
CA LEU A 53 12.15 0.67 -20.05
C LEU A 53 12.91 -0.08 -18.94
N LEU A 54 12.99 -1.42 -19.04
CA LEU A 54 13.64 -2.29 -18.05
C LEU A 54 15.06 -2.64 -18.51
N GLU A 55 16.04 -2.51 -17.62
CA GLU A 55 17.42 -2.87 -17.93
C GLU A 55 17.65 -4.36 -17.65
N ALA A 56 17.53 -5.18 -18.69
CA ALA A 56 17.72 -6.62 -18.62
C ALA A 56 19.21 -7.04 -18.81
N PRO A 57 19.71 -8.05 -18.06
CA PRO A 57 19.08 -8.62 -16.86
C PRO A 57 19.17 -7.64 -15.67
N ALA A 58 18.26 -7.78 -14.71
CA ALA A 58 18.26 -6.98 -13.49
C ALA A 58 19.60 -7.14 -12.74
N GLY A 59 20.13 -6.03 -12.21
CA GLY A 59 21.39 -6.02 -11.47
C GLY A 59 22.65 -6.29 -12.30
N ARG A 60 22.59 -6.29 -13.64
CA ARG A 60 23.77 -6.57 -14.51
C ARG A 60 24.98 -5.68 -14.22
N ASP A 61 24.73 -4.43 -13.84
CA ASP A 61 25.76 -3.41 -13.58
C ASP A 61 26.20 -3.40 -12.10
N GLY A 62 25.53 -4.18 -11.23
CA GLY A 62 25.76 -4.23 -9.78
C GLY A 62 24.49 -3.94 -8.95
N PHE A 63 24.68 -3.80 -7.63
CA PHE A 63 23.60 -3.60 -6.65
C PHE A 63 22.96 -2.20 -6.74
N ILE A 64 21.67 -2.10 -6.43
CA ILE A 64 21.04 -0.82 -6.15
C ILE A 64 21.64 -0.21 -4.89
N THR A 65 21.84 1.11 -4.91
CA THR A 65 22.48 1.91 -3.87
C THR A 65 21.62 3.13 -3.54
N ILE A 66 22.06 3.94 -2.57
CA ILE A 66 21.40 5.20 -2.23
C ILE A 66 22.31 6.37 -2.65
N ARG A 67 21.74 7.33 -3.38
CA ARG A 67 22.39 8.60 -3.74
C ARG A 67 21.43 9.76 -3.51
N ASN A 68 21.88 10.77 -2.77
CA ASN A 68 21.12 11.99 -2.47
C ASN A 68 19.70 11.72 -1.89
N GLY A 69 19.55 10.63 -1.13
CA GLY A 69 18.26 10.23 -0.56
C GLY A 69 17.32 9.47 -1.50
N HIS A 70 17.79 9.04 -2.68
CA HIS A 70 17.01 8.26 -3.65
C HIS A 70 17.65 6.92 -3.97
N LEU A 71 16.84 5.99 -4.50
CA LEU A 71 17.35 4.75 -5.07
C LEU A 71 18.13 5.05 -6.35
N ALA A 72 19.32 4.47 -6.46
CA ALA A 72 20.24 4.71 -7.57
C ALA A 72 20.94 3.43 -8.03
N ARG A 73 21.15 3.33 -9.33
CA ARG A 73 21.98 2.31 -9.97
C ARG A 73 23.46 2.49 -9.58
N PRO A 74 24.32 1.49 -9.82
CA PRO A 74 25.77 1.57 -9.56
C PRO A 74 26.47 2.79 -10.19
N ASP A 75 26.01 3.24 -11.36
CA ASP A 75 26.50 4.41 -12.08
C ASP A 75 26.00 5.77 -11.51
N GLY A 76 25.15 5.73 -10.48
CA GLY A 76 24.56 6.91 -9.84
C GLY A 76 23.29 7.43 -10.53
N ARG A 77 22.84 6.86 -11.65
CA ARG A 77 21.54 7.22 -12.24
C ARG A 77 20.41 6.74 -11.33
N ARG A 78 19.37 7.57 -11.22
CA ARG A 78 18.20 7.27 -10.41
C ARG A 78 17.43 6.05 -10.94
N ILE A 79 16.79 5.30 -10.05
CA ILE A 79 15.85 4.23 -10.39
C ILE A 79 14.60 4.35 -9.51
N ARG A 80 13.43 4.16 -10.11
CA ARG A 80 12.15 3.98 -9.42
C ARG A 80 11.66 2.54 -9.57
N PHE A 81 10.96 2.01 -8.58
CA PHE A 81 10.29 0.72 -8.66
C PHE A 81 8.79 0.86 -8.89
N TRP A 82 8.33 0.44 -10.07
CA TRP A 82 6.92 0.22 -10.37
C TRP A 82 6.68 -1.28 -10.21
N GLY A 83 6.15 -1.66 -9.07
CA GLY A 83 6.17 -3.04 -8.60
C GLY A 83 4.80 -3.66 -8.42
N VAL A 84 4.79 -4.98 -8.26
CA VAL A 84 3.64 -5.73 -7.74
C VAL A 84 4.10 -6.64 -6.62
N ASN A 85 3.18 -6.98 -5.73
CA ASN A 85 3.37 -8.11 -4.83
C ASN A 85 3.00 -9.41 -5.54
N VAL A 86 3.59 -10.51 -5.11
CA VAL A 86 3.06 -11.87 -5.26
C VAL A 86 2.95 -12.45 -3.86
N SER A 87 1.87 -13.19 -3.56
CA SER A 87 1.56 -13.59 -2.18
C SER A 87 1.40 -15.10 -2.04
N GLY A 88 2.07 -15.69 -1.04
CA GLY A 88 1.94 -17.10 -0.67
C GLY A 88 2.24 -18.04 -1.83
N ARG A 89 1.22 -18.73 -2.36
CA ARG A 89 1.40 -19.64 -3.51
C ARG A 89 1.70 -18.89 -4.82
N GLY A 90 1.26 -17.65 -4.96
CA GLY A 90 1.59 -16.80 -6.12
C GLY A 90 3.09 -16.50 -6.26
N CYS A 91 3.86 -16.63 -5.16
CA CYS A 91 5.32 -16.55 -5.18
C CYS A 91 6.01 -17.74 -5.87
N LEU A 92 5.30 -18.88 -6.00
CA LEU A 92 5.88 -20.19 -6.29
C LEU A 92 5.18 -20.87 -7.48
N PRO A 93 5.09 -20.21 -8.66
CA PRO A 93 4.48 -20.81 -9.84
C PRO A 93 5.26 -22.04 -10.32
N PRO A 94 4.61 -22.99 -11.03
CA PRO A 94 5.28 -23.96 -11.87
C PRO A 94 6.24 -23.27 -12.86
N LYS A 95 7.31 -23.96 -13.25
CA LYS A 95 8.40 -23.36 -14.05
C LYS A 95 7.92 -22.95 -15.44
N GLU A 96 7.03 -23.74 -16.02
CA GLU A 96 6.31 -23.47 -17.26
C GLU A 96 5.52 -22.15 -17.21
N HIS A 97 5.00 -21.77 -16.03
CA HIS A 97 4.23 -20.54 -15.84
C HIS A 97 5.10 -19.33 -15.46
N ALA A 98 6.18 -19.55 -14.71
CA ALA A 98 7.10 -18.50 -14.25
C ALA A 98 7.62 -17.60 -15.38
N ALA A 99 7.95 -18.18 -16.54
CA ALA A 99 8.39 -17.43 -17.72
C ALA A 99 7.27 -16.56 -18.33
N VAL A 100 6.05 -17.10 -18.42
CA VAL A 100 4.86 -16.41 -18.93
C VAL A 100 4.49 -15.21 -18.04
N ILE A 101 4.54 -15.42 -16.71
CA ILE A 101 4.26 -14.38 -15.72
C ILE A 101 5.30 -13.26 -15.83
N ALA A 102 6.59 -13.61 -15.81
CA ALA A 102 7.68 -12.63 -15.90
C ALA A 102 7.67 -11.83 -17.21
N GLU A 103 7.31 -12.46 -18.34
CA GLU A 103 7.17 -11.78 -19.63
C GLU A 103 6.06 -10.73 -19.62
N ARG A 104 4.88 -11.09 -19.09
CA ARG A 104 3.76 -10.14 -18.99
C ARG A 104 4.08 -8.96 -18.09
N LEU A 105 4.70 -9.21 -16.93
CA LEU A 105 5.11 -8.15 -16.01
C LEU A 105 6.08 -7.17 -16.68
N ALA A 106 7.10 -7.68 -17.39
CA ALA A 106 8.05 -6.84 -18.11
C ALA A 106 7.39 -6.02 -19.22
N ARG A 107 6.54 -6.65 -20.04
CA ARG A 107 5.80 -5.96 -21.11
C ARG A 107 4.80 -4.91 -20.61
N TRP A 108 4.33 -5.04 -19.38
CA TRP A 108 3.48 -4.04 -18.71
C TRP A 108 4.26 -3.09 -17.80
N GLY A 109 5.59 -3.08 -17.87
CA GLY A 109 6.46 -2.09 -17.24
C GLY A 109 6.75 -2.32 -15.75
N VAL A 110 6.31 -3.46 -15.19
CA VAL A 110 6.59 -3.83 -13.80
C VAL A 110 8.07 -4.22 -13.69
N ASN A 111 8.85 -3.45 -12.93
CA ASN A 111 10.30 -3.61 -12.82
C ASN A 111 10.78 -4.08 -11.44
N CYS A 112 9.86 -4.36 -10.50
CA CYS A 112 10.17 -5.05 -9.24
C CYS A 112 9.02 -5.96 -8.80
N VAL A 113 9.33 -7.10 -8.17
CA VAL A 113 8.35 -8.04 -7.59
C VAL A 113 8.67 -8.28 -6.12
N ARG A 114 7.71 -8.01 -5.24
CA ARG A 114 7.80 -8.29 -3.80
C ARG A 114 7.23 -9.66 -3.48
N PHE A 115 8.05 -10.52 -2.89
CA PHE A 115 7.68 -11.87 -2.50
C PHE A 115 7.11 -11.87 -1.09
N HIS A 116 5.79 -12.05 -0.98
CA HIS A 116 5.03 -11.86 0.25
C HIS A 116 4.39 -13.16 0.77
N PHE A 117 4.10 -13.28 2.07
CA PHE A 117 3.47 -14.46 2.71
C PHE A 117 4.11 -15.85 2.41
N PHE A 118 5.34 -15.91 1.89
CA PHE A 118 5.98 -17.17 1.46
C PHE A 118 6.77 -17.89 2.57
N ASP A 119 6.90 -17.29 3.75
CA ASP A 119 7.48 -17.87 4.98
C ASP A 119 6.52 -18.88 5.67
N ARG A 120 5.77 -19.63 4.86
CA ARG A 120 4.70 -20.54 5.29
C ARG A 120 5.00 -21.98 4.85
N PRO A 121 4.39 -23.00 5.47
CA PRO A 121 4.50 -24.37 4.99
C PRO A 121 4.04 -24.54 3.53
N ALA A 122 4.75 -25.38 2.77
CA ALA A 122 4.32 -25.80 1.44
C ALA A 122 2.92 -26.45 1.52
N PRO A 123 2.04 -26.26 0.50
CA PRO A 123 2.31 -25.64 -0.79
C PRO A 123 2.11 -24.10 -0.82
N ASN A 124 1.89 -23.43 0.32
CA ASN A 124 1.58 -22.00 0.37
C ASN A 124 2.79 -21.10 0.65
N GLY A 125 3.99 -21.68 0.74
CA GLY A 125 5.26 -21.02 1.01
C GLY A 125 6.41 -22.00 0.84
N ILE A 126 7.59 -21.67 1.38
CA ILE A 126 8.84 -22.42 1.20
C ILE A 126 9.30 -23.22 2.43
N ILE A 127 8.49 -23.35 3.48
CA ILE A 127 8.85 -24.16 4.67
C ILE A 127 8.41 -25.62 4.48
N ASP A 128 9.26 -26.56 4.88
CA ASP A 128 8.99 -28.00 4.87
C ASP A 128 7.75 -28.33 5.75
N PRO A 129 6.65 -28.82 5.17
CA PRO A 129 5.44 -29.12 5.93
C PRO A 129 5.55 -30.42 6.74
N THR A 130 6.47 -31.32 6.38
CA THR A 130 6.53 -32.71 6.88
C THR A 130 7.13 -32.86 8.28
N ARG A 131 7.86 -31.84 8.75
CA ARG A 131 8.55 -31.84 10.05
C ARG A 131 7.61 -31.41 11.19
N ASP A 132 7.99 -31.73 12.42
CA ASP A 132 7.36 -31.17 13.64
C ASP A 132 7.93 -29.77 14.01
N ASP A 133 8.80 -29.21 13.17
CA ASP A 133 9.34 -27.86 13.26
C ASP A 133 9.09 -27.08 11.95
N THR A 134 9.46 -25.80 11.93
CA THR A 134 9.43 -24.91 10.77
C THR A 134 10.82 -24.43 10.37
N ARG A 135 11.86 -25.22 10.69
CA ARG A 135 13.28 -24.86 10.62
C ARG A 135 13.98 -25.35 9.36
N ARG A 136 13.24 -25.88 8.39
CA ARG A 136 13.78 -26.37 7.11
C ARG A 136 13.02 -25.77 5.94
N LEU A 137 13.76 -25.34 4.92
CA LEU A 137 13.17 -24.96 3.64
C LEU A 137 12.83 -26.21 2.81
N ASP A 138 11.66 -26.19 2.18
CA ASP A 138 11.20 -27.20 1.24
C ASP A 138 11.98 -27.07 -0.09
N PRO A 139 12.65 -28.13 -0.58
CA PRO A 139 13.53 -28.04 -1.73
C PRO A 139 12.80 -27.85 -3.07
N GLU A 140 11.57 -28.36 -3.22
CA GLU A 140 10.79 -28.21 -4.46
C GLU A 140 10.25 -26.77 -4.58
N HIS A 141 9.74 -26.24 -3.47
CA HIS A 141 9.22 -24.88 -3.41
C HIS A 141 10.34 -23.84 -3.49
N LEU A 142 11.52 -24.11 -2.92
CA LEU A 142 12.70 -23.25 -3.09
C LEU A 142 13.21 -23.25 -4.54
N ASP A 143 13.22 -24.40 -5.23
CA ASP A 143 13.56 -24.50 -6.65
C ASP A 143 12.55 -23.78 -7.59
N ARG A 144 11.26 -23.71 -7.21
CA ARG A 144 10.26 -22.85 -7.88
C ARG A 144 10.54 -21.36 -7.68
N LEU A 145 10.84 -20.95 -6.44
CA LEU A 145 11.25 -19.57 -6.13
C LEU A 145 12.48 -19.18 -6.95
N ASP A 146 13.51 -20.03 -6.93
CA ASP A 146 14.76 -19.83 -7.65
C ASP A 146 14.55 -19.63 -9.15
N TYR A 147 13.73 -20.49 -9.76
CA TYR A 147 13.43 -20.39 -11.18
C TYR A 147 12.65 -19.11 -11.50
N PHE A 148 11.66 -18.73 -10.68
CA PHE A 148 10.89 -17.51 -10.92
C PHE A 148 11.74 -16.25 -10.77
N VAL A 149 12.59 -16.15 -9.73
CA VAL A 149 13.56 -15.05 -9.58
C VAL A 149 14.49 -14.97 -10.81
N ALA A 150 14.94 -16.10 -11.35
CA ALA A 150 15.76 -16.10 -12.56
C ALA A 150 14.99 -15.62 -13.81
N GLN A 151 13.71 -15.97 -13.96
CA GLN A 151 12.87 -15.49 -15.07
C GLN A 151 12.56 -13.98 -14.98
N LEU A 152 12.39 -13.46 -13.76
CA LEU A 152 12.26 -12.02 -13.48
C LEU A 152 13.57 -11.28 -13.80
N LYS A 153 14.70 -11.76 -13.24
CA LYS A 153 16.04 -11.22 -13.50
C LYS A 153 16.33 -11.14 -15.00
N ALA A 154 16.07 -12.22 -15.75
CA ALA A 154 16.32 -12.27 -17.19
C ALA A 154 15.58 -11.18 -18.00
N ARG A 155 14.51 -10.60 -17.45
CA ARG A 155 13.67 -9.57 -18.08
C ARG A 155 13.82 -8.17 -17.48
N GLY A 156 14.85 -7.96 -16.65
CA GLY A 156 15.11 -6.65 -16.03
C GLY A 156 14.21 -6.32 -14.84
N ILE A 157 13.55 -7.32 -14.27
CA ILE A 157 12.70 -7.19 -13.08
C ILE A 157 13.52 -7.54 -11.84
N TYR A 158 13.61 -6.60 -10.90
CA TYR A 158 14.24 -6.79 -9.59
C TYR A 158 13.30 -7.53 -8.62
N THR A 159 13.83 -7.99 -7.48
CA THR A 159 13.04 -8.64 -6.44
C THR A 159 13.23 -8.03 -5.05
N ASP A 160 12.15 -8.05 -4.27
CA ASP A 160 12.15 -7.84 -2.82
C ASP A 160 11.86 -9.18 -2.11
N LEU A 161 12.67 -9.52 -1.11
CA LEU A 161 12.52 -10.73 -0.30
C LEU A 161 12.22 -10.41 1.16
N ASN A 162 11.05 -10.85 1.62
CA ASN A 162 10.62 -10.74 3.00
C ASN A 162 11.20 -11.84 3.92
N LEU A 163 11.54 -11.49 5.16
CA LEU A 163 12.14 -12.42 6.15
C LEU A 163 11.18 -12.85 7.27
N ASN A 164 10.06 -12.15 7.51
CA ASN A 164 9.02 -12.54 8.46
C ASN A 164 7.67 -11.87 8.14
N VAL A 165 6.68 -12.67 7.78
CA VAL A 165 5.33 -12.19 7.43
C VAL A 165 4.26 -12.99 8.17
N ALA A 166 4.23 -14.30 7.96
CA ALA A 166 3.12 -15.17 8.31
C ALA A 166 3.52 -16.61 8.70
N ARG A 167 4.77 -16.80 9.12
CA ARG A 167 5.20 -18.04 9.79
C ARG A 167 4.34 -18.31 11.02
N SER A 168 3.76 -19.51 11.05
CA SER A 168 3.17 -20.13 12.25
C SER A 168 4.10 -21.24 12.72
N TYR A 169 4.18 -21.45 14.03
CA TYR A 169 5.16 -22.32 14.67
C TYR A 169 4.56 -23.69 15.01
N LYS A 170 5.42 -24.66 15.33
CA LYS A 170 5.08 -26.05 15.71
C LYS A 170 5.81 -26.45 17.01
N PRO A 171 5.46 -27.57 17.68
CA PRO A 171 6.12 -28.00 18.92
C PRO A 171 7.65 -28.09 18.83
N GLY A 172 8.18 -28.64 17.73
CA GLY A 172 9.61 -28.81 17.49
C GLY A 172 10.40 -27.52 17.23
N ASP A 173 9.73 -26.37 17.06
CA ASP A 173 10.40 -25.07 17.02
C ASP A 173 10.92 -24.63 18.41
N GLY A 174 10.47 -25.26 19.50
CA GLY A 174 10.82 -24.86 20.88
C GLY A 174 10.11 -23.59 21.37
N VAL A 175 9.15 -23.09 20.59
CA VAL A 175 8.36 -21.88 20.91
C VAL A 175 7.30 -22.21 21.96
N ARG A 176 7.36 -21.53 23.11
CA ARG A 176 6.34 -21.63 24.16
C ARG A 176 5.00 -21.10 23.62
N ASP A 177 3.90 -21.74 24.03
CA ASP A 177 2.54 -21.37 23.63
C ASP A 177 2.32 -21.27 22.10
N TRP A 178 3.11 -21.99 21.27
CA TRP A 178 3.12 -21.87 19.80
C TRP A 178 1.71 -21.86 19.15
N GLU A 179 0.80 -22.69 19.65
CA GLU A 179 -0.56 -22.84 19.13
C GLU A 179 -1.47 -21.63 19.41
N TYR A 180 -1.05 -20.68 20.25
CA TYR A 180 -1.78 -19.47 20.64
C TYR A 180 -1.21 -18.20 19.97
N LEU A 181 -0.15 -18.29 19.17
CA LEU A 181 0.56 -17.09 18.69
C LEU A 181 0.11 -16.60 17.29
N GLY A 182 -0.52 -17.45 16.48
CA GLY A 182 -0.90 -17.12 15.11
C GLY A 182 0.34 -16.87 14.22
N PHE A 183 0.67 -15.60 14.00
CA PHE A 183 1.89 -15.15 13.31
C PHE A 183 2.90 -14.46 14.26
N ALA A 184 2.66 -14.50 15.58
CA ALA A 184 3.52 -13.95 16.64
C ALA A 184 3.89 -12.45 16.48
N LYS A 185 3.00 -11.64 15.89
CA LYS A 185 3.16 -10.18 15.82
C LYS A 185 3.32 -9.58 17.23
N GLY A 186 4.16 -8.56 17.36
CA GLY A 186 4.62 -8.02 18.65
C GLY A 186 5.69 -8.88 19.34
N LEU A 187 5.54 -10.21 19.39
CA LEU A 187 6.46 -11.10 20.11
C LEU A 187 7.84 -11.24 19.44
N THR A 188 7.90 -11.21 18.11
CA THR A 188 9.16 -11.30 17.34
C THR A 188 10.17 -10.18 17.63
N TYR A 189 9.75 -9.10 18.30
CA TYR A 189 10.62 -8.02 18.74
C TYR A 189 11.44 -8.32 20.00
N PHE A 190 10.97 -9.21 20.89
CA PHE A 190 11.57 -9.39 22.22
C PHE A 190 11.72 -10.84 22.70
N ASP A 191 11.05 -11.82 22.07
CA ASP A 191 11.28 -13.21 22.40
C ASP A 191 12.57 -13.74 21.71
N PRO A 192 13.54 -14.28 22.47
CA PRO A 192 14.82 -14.70 21.91
C PRO A 192 14.71 -15.95 21.02
N VAL A 193 13.71 -16.81 21.22
CA VAL A 193 13.52 -18.02 20.40
C VAL A 193 12.96 -17.64 19.04
N LEU A 194 11.92 -16.81 19.00
CA LEU A 194 11.35 -16.27 17.77
C LEU A 194 12.39 -15.48 16.95
N LEU A 195 13.20 -14.66 17.62
CA LEU A 195 14.28 -13.90 16.97
C LEU A 195 15.34 -14.82 16.34
N GLU A 196 15.79 -15.86 17.05
CA GLU A 196 16.77 -16.80 16.48
C GLU A 196 16.16 -17.64 15.35
N LEU A 197 14.89 -18.06 15.45
CA LEU A 197 14.19 -18.74 14.36
C LEU A 197 14.06 -17.87 13.11
N GLN A 198 13.93 -16.55 13.25
CA GLN A 198 13.96 -15.61 12.13
C GLN A 198 15.38 -15.46 11.55
N ARG A 199 16.41 -15.34 12.39
CA ARG A 199 17.82 -15.30 11.97
C ARG A 199 18.24 -16.58 11.25
N GLU A 200 17.79 -17.72 11.72
CA GLU A 200 17.98 -19.02 11.08
C GLU A 200 17.33 -19.08 9.71
N TYR A 201 16.05 -18.69 9.58
CA TYR A 201 15.34 -18.61 8.30
C TYR A 201 16.06 -17.65 7.32
N ALA A 202 16.41 -16.45 7.77
CA ALA A 202 17.13 -15.47 6.96
C ALA A 202 18.50 -15.99 6.50
N ARG A 203 19.28 -16.65 7.38
CA ARG A 203 20.57 -17.25 7.03
C ARG A 203 20.39 -18.38 6.00
N GLN A 204 19.38 -19.25 6.16
CA GLN A 204 19.08 -20.32 5.21
C GLN A 204 18.68 -19.77 3.84
N LEU A 205 17.71 -18.85 3.77
CA LEU A 205 17.23 -18.27 2.53
C LEU A 205 18.32 -17.45 1.83
N LEU A 206 18.96 -16.52 2.54
CA LEU A 206 19.88 -15.56 1.91
C LEU A 206 21.23 -16.19 1.54
N SER A 207 21.66 -17.25 2.23
CA SER A 207 22.88 -18.01 1.85
C SER A 207 22.60 -19.12 0.85
N HIS A 208 21.34 -19.35 0.45
CA HIS A 208 21.00 -20.34 -0.57
C HIS A 208 21.47 -19.89 -1.95
N ARG A 209 22.11 -20.80 -2.68
CA ARG A 209 22.59 -20.57 -4.04
C ARG A 209 21.51 -20.95 -5.05
N ASN A 210 20.91 -19.94 -5.67
CA ASN A 210 19.99 -20.11 -6.78
C ASN A 210 20.74 -20.78 -7.97
N PRO A 211 20.35 -21.99 -8.42
CA PRO A 211 21.08 -22.73 -9.44
C PRO A 211 20.92 -22.12 -10.85
N TYR A 212 19.90 -21.29 -11.07
CA TYR A 212 19.60 -20.66 -12.36
C TYR A 212 20.31 -19.31 -12.55
N THR A 213 20.52 -18.53 -11.49
CA THR A 213 21.34 -17.30 -11.55
C THR A 213 22.81 -17.53 -11.21
N GLY A 214 23.11 -18.62 -10.49
CA GLY A 214 24.45 -19.00 -10.07
C GLY A 214 24.98 -18.27 -8.83
N ASN A 215 24.20 -17.35 -8.26
CA ASN A 215 24.55 -16.56 -7.07
C ASN A 215 23.84 -17.08 -5.82
N GLU A 216 24.40 -16.77 -4.65
CA GLU A 216 23.65 -16.80 -3.40
C GLU A 216 22.80 -15.53 -3.28
N TYR A 217 21.60 -15.63 -2.71
CA TYR A 217 20.67 -14.49 -2.62
C TYR A 217 21.28 -13.24 -1.96
N ARG A 218 22.11 -13.39 -0.91
CA ARG A 218 22.84 -12.31 -0.22
C ARG A 218 23.80 -11.50 -1.11
N VAL A 219 24.17 -12.03 -2.27
CA VAL A 219 25.08 -11.39 -3.25
C VAL A 219 24.50 -11.39 -4.68
N GLU A 220 23.21 -11.66 -4.85
CA GLU A 220 22.49 -11.53 -6.12
C GLU A 220 22.02 -10.08 -6.32
N PRO A 221 22.59 -9.30 -7.27
CA PRO A 221 22.22 -7.89 -7.45
C PRO A 221 20.82 -7.68 -8.05
N ALA A 222 20.18 -8.73 -8.59
CA ALA A 222 18.78 -8.69 -8.99
C ALA A 222 17.80 -8.66 -7.79
N VAL A 223 18.22 -9.13 -6.62
CA VAL A 223 17.52 -8.79 -5.36
C VAL A 223 17.92 -7.35 -5.03
N ALA A 224 16.96 -6.43 -5.00
CA ALA A 224 17.21 -5.04 -4.67
C ALA A 224 17.00 -4.75 -3.18
N LEU A 225 15.99 -5.38 -2.59
CA LEU A 225 15.43 -5.07 -1.29
C LEU A 225 15.27 -6.33 -0.45
N ILE A 226 15.46 -6.20 0.87
CA ILE A 226 15.18 -7.23 1.86
C ILE A 226 14.39 -6.60 3.00
N GLU A 227 13.22 -7.17 3.31
CA GLU A 227 12.33 -6.69 4.36
C GLU A 227 12.43 -7.56 5.62
N LEU A 228 12.68 -6.95 6.79
CA LEU A 228 12.83 -7.69 8.05
C LEU A 228 11.49 -8.26 8.54
N VAL A 229 10.47 -7.40 8.71
CA VAL A 229 9.11 -7.80 9.13
C VAL A 229 8.05 -7.04 8.33
N ASN A 230 6.88 -7.66 8.14
CA ASN A 230 5.71 -6.98 7.57
C ASN A 230 4.68 -6.58 8.65
N GLU A 231 4.14 -5.37 8.54
CA GLU A 231 3.05 -4.82 9.36
C GLU A 231 3.13 -5.23 10.84
N ASN A 232 4.25 -4.95 11.49
CA ASN A 232 4.52 -5.44 12.84
C ASN A 232 5.04 -4.34 13.75
N SER A 233 4.39 -4.11 14.89
CA SER A 233 4.89 -3.18 15.91
C SER A 233 4.46 -3.63 17.31
N LEU A 234 5.42 -3.55 18.24
CA LEU A 234 5.24 -3.69 19.67
C LEU A 234 4.59 -2.43 20.27
N VAL A 235 4.96 -1.23 19.82
CA VAL A 235 4.30 0.02 20.23
C VAL A 235 2.82 0.01 19.81
N GLU A 236 2.51 -0.43 18.59
CA GLU A 236 1.13 -0.53 18.12
C GLU A 236 0.35 -1.64 18.86
N ALA A 237 1.00 -2.75 19.17
CA ALA A 237 0.41 -3.80 20.01
C ALA A 237 0.09 -3.28 21.43
N TRP A 238 0.93 -2.42 21.99
CA TRP A 238 0.64 -1.71 23.25
C TRP A 238 -0.56 -0.78 23.09
N MET A 239 -0.62 0.01 22.01
CA MET A 239 -1.74 0.93 21.72
C MET A 239 -3.10 0.24 21.62
N ASP A 240 -3.15 -0.96 21.04
CA ASP A 240 -4.38 -1.76 20.91
C ASP A 240 -4.71 -2.59 22.16
N GLY A 241 -3.80 -2.67 23.14
CA GLY A 241 -3.96 -3.58 24.29
C GLY A 241 -3.77 -5.05 23.93
N ARG A 242 -3.01 -5.33 22.86
CA ARG A 242 -2.58 -6.66 22.39
C ARG A 242 -1.34 -7.19 23.14
N LEU A 243 -1.00 -6.60 24.29
CA LEU A 243 0.12 -7.01 25.16
C LEU A 243 -0.31 -7.27 26.62
N ARG A 244 -1.60 -7.55 26.85
CA ARG A 244 -2.23 -7.73 28.17
C ARG A 244 -2.10 -9.16 28.71
N GLY A 245 -1.92 -10.17 27.85
CA GLY A 245 -1.75 -11.56 28.28
C GLY A 245 -3.05 -12.35 28.43
N THR A 246 -4.15 -11.87 27.86
CA THR A 246 -5.49 -12.45 28.03
C THR A 246 -5.88 -13.47 26.97
N ASN A 247 -5.06 -13.66 25.93
CA ASN A 247 -5.36 -14.63 24.88
C ASN A 247 -5.17 -16.08 25.34
N THR A 248 -6.25 -16.86 25.19
CA THR A 248 -6.33 -18.31 25.43
C THR A 248 -6.84 -19.06 24.20
N ARG A 249 -7.01 -18.38 23.06
CA ARG A 249 -7.55 -18.95 21.82
C ARG A 249 -6.45 -19.61 21.01
N LYS A 250 -6.62 -20.90 20.73
CA LYS A 250 -5.79 -21.65 19.77
C LYS A 250 -6.01 -21.16 18.34
N ASN A 251 -4.95 -21.13 17.55
CA ASN A 251 -4.88 -20.68 16.16
C ASN A 251 -5.62 -19.34 15.93
N PRO A 252 -5.23 -18.26 16.63
CA PRO A 252 -5.85 -16.95 16.46
C PRO A 252 -5.44 -16.30 15.12
N GLY A 253 -6.15 -15.24 14.74
CA GLY A 253 -5.74 -14.39 13.62
C GLY A 253 -4.57 -13.47 13.97
N THR A 254 -4.04 -12.76 12.95
CA THR A 254 -2.88 -11.85 13.05
C THR A 254 -2.94 -10.87 14.22
N TRP A 255 -4.10 -10.24 14.43
CA TRP A 255 -4.29 -9.13 15.37
C TRP A 255 -4.93 -9.63 16.67
N THR A 256 -4.19 -10.42 17.45
CA THR A 256 -4.62 -10.93 18.74
C THR A 256 -3.74 -10.41 19.89
N ASP A 257 -4.18 -10.63 21.13
CA ASP A 257 -3.40 -10.37 22.34
C ASP A 257 -2.40 -11.52 22.57
N ILE A 258 -1.32 -11.24 23.30
CA ILE A 258 -0.35 -12.27 23.69
C ILE A 258 -0.91 -13.16 24.81
N THR A 259 -0.26 -14.29 25.09
CA THR A 259 -0.60 -15.14 26.24
C THR A 259 -0.03 -14.58 27.54
N ALA A 260 -0.56 -15.04 28.67
CA ALA A 260 -0.14 -14.62 30.01
C ALA A 260 1.38 -14.78 30.25
N SER A 261 1.98 -15.85 29.71
CA SER A 261 3.41 -16.15 29.88
C SER A 261 4.30 -15.07 29.24
N TYR A 262 3.98 -14.65 28.02
CA TYR A 262 4.68 -13.57 27.32
C TYR A 262 4.41 -12.19 27.94
N ALA A 263 3.20 -11.96 28.45
CA ALA A 263 2.87 -10.71 29.15
C ALA A 263 3.64 -10.55 30.47
N GLU A 264 3.90 -11.66 31.17
CA GLU A 264 4.74 -11.71 32.36
C GLU A 264 6.21 -11.42 32.01
N ASP A 265 6.76 -12.12 31.01
CA ASP A 265 8.15 -11.92 30.57
C ASP A 265 8.43 -10.51 30.05
N LEU A 266 7.48 -9.91 29.33
CA LEU A 266 7.56 -8.51 28.90
C LEU A 266 7.49 -7.52 30.08
N THR A 267 6.79 -7.87 31.16
CA THR A 267 6.75 -7.08 32.41
C THR A 267 8.05 -7.22 33.21
N ARG A 268 8.66 -8.41 33.25
CA ARG A 268 10.01 -8.63 33.78
C ARG A 268 11.05 -7.84 32.99
N LEU A 269 10.97 -7.86 31.66
CA LEU A 269 11.86 -7.10 30.78
C LEU A 269 11.74 -5.58 31.02
N TYR A 270 10.52 -5.06 31.15
CA TYR A 270 10.27 -3.66 31.51
C TYR A 270 10.94 -3.28 32.84
N ASN A 271 10.80 -4.10 33.88
CA ASN A 271 11.38 -3.79 35.19
C ASN A 271 12.91 -3.84 35.20
N ARG A 272 13.55 -4.80 34.51
CA ARG A 272 15.01 -4.79 34.31
C ARG A 272 15.46 -3.54 33.55
N TRP A 273 14.74 -3.16 32.50
CA TRP A 273 15.03 -1.95 31.74
C TRP A 273 14.90 -0.68 32.60
N LEU A 274 13.90 -0.60 33.48
CA LEU A 274 13.80 0.50 34.45
C LEU A 274 15.05 0.52 35.36
N GLU A 275 15.45 -0.62 35.91
CA GLU A 275 16.62 -0.75 36.78
C GLU A 275 17.93 -0.28 36.11
N GLU A 276 18.10 -0.60 34.82
CA GLU A 276 19.27 -0.25 34.01
C GLU A 276 19.27 1.19 33.44
N LYS A 277 18.09 1.72 33.07
CA LYS A 277 17.98 2.88 32.14
C LYS A 277 17.20 4.09 32.68
N VAL A 278 16.69 4.02 33.91
CA VAL A 278 15.86 5.06 34.54
C VAL A 278 16.34 5.35 35.96
N SER A 279 16.40 6.62 36.39
CA SER A 279 16.98 6.96 37.70
C SER A 279 16.14 6.43 38.88
N PRO A 280 16.76 6.14 40.04
CA PRO A 280 16.04 5.67 41.23
C PRO A 280 14.87 6.57 41.65
N GLU A 281 14.99 7.88 41.48
CA GLU A 281 13.98 8.87 41.84
C GLU A 281 12.76 8.82 40.92
N ILE A 282 12.98 8.65 39.61
CA ILE A 282 11.90 8.47 38.62
C ILE A 282 11.23 7.12 38.86
N ARG A 283 12.00 6.04 39.03
CA ARG A 283 11.46 4.71 39.35
C ARG A 283 10.57 4.73 40.59
N ARG A 284 10.97 5.46 41.64
CA ARG A 284 10.18 5.59 42.87
C ARG A 284 8.84 6.30 42.61
N ARG A 285 8.83 7.42 41.88
CA ARG A 285 7.57 8.12 41.52
C ARG A 285 6.65 7.28 40.64
N ILE A 286 7.20 6.57 39.67
CA ILE A 286 6.43 5.65 38.82
C ILE A 286 5.84 4.50 39.65
N ARG A 287 6.59 3.98 40.64
CA ARG A 287 6.12 2.97 41.60
C ARG A 287 4.99 3.48 42.49
N GLU A 288 5.15 4.68 43.04
CA GLU A 288 4.12 5.39 43.83
C GLU A 288 2.84 5.60 43.00
N GLU A 289 2.95 6.05 41.75
CA GLU A 289 1.81 6.21 40.82
C GLU A 289 1.17 4.87 40.43
N ALA A 290 1.96 3.80 40.34
CA ALA A 290 1.46 2.46 40.07
C ALA A 290 0.77 1.80 41.28
N GLY A 291 0.97 2.33 42.49
CA GLY A 291 0.37 1.81 43.73
C GLY A 291 0.90 0.44 44.17
N VAL A 292 2.13 0.09 43.79
CA VAL A 292 2.77 -1.20 44.13
C VAL A 292 3.89 -1.02 45.16
N ALA A 293 4.09 -2.01 46.02
CA ALA A 293 5.04 -1.96 47.13
C ALA A 293 6.51 -1.99 46.65
N GLU A 294 7.46 -1.71 47.54
CA GLU A 294 8.88 -1.91 47.25
C GLU A 294 9.18 -3.41 47.04
N GLY A 295 10.00 -3.74 46.05
CA GLY A 295 10.29 -5.12 45.65
C GLY A 295 9.28 -5.76 44.69
N GLU A 296 8.08 -5.20 44.52
CA GLU A 296 7.12 -5.68 43.51
C GLU A 296 7.49 -5.22 42.09
N LEU A 297 7.01 -5.93 41.06
CA LEU A 297 7.17 -5.48 39.66
C LEU A 297 6.20 -4.33 39.38
N ILE A 298 6.71 -3.24 38.77
CA ILE A 298 5.90 -2.14 38.28
C ILE A 298 5.09 -2.63 37.06
N PRO A 299 3.75 -2.54 37.07
CA PRO A 299 2.93 -2.98 35.97
C PRO A 299 3.00 -2.00 34.79
N ARG A 300 3.06 -2.60 33.58
CA ARG A 300 2.93 -1.92 32.29
C ARG A 300 1.52 -1.32 32.14
N LEU A 301 1.43 -0.12 31.57
CA LEU A 301 0.17 0.59 31.34
C LEU A 301 -0.70 -0.12 30.32
N SER A 302 -2.01 -0.08 30.52
CA SER A 302 -3.01 -0.47 29.51
C SER A 302 -3.53 0.74 28.71
N PRO A 303 -4.06 0.54 27.49
CA PRO A 303 -4.66 1.58 26.64
C PRO A 303 -5.61 2.58 27.32
N ASP A 304 -6.34 2.12 28.33
CA ASP A 304 -7.34 2.85 29.11
C ASP A 304 -6.73 3.72 30.24
N GLN A 305 -5.43 3.56 30.51
CA GLN A 305 -4.68 4.31 31.51
C GLN A 305 -3.85 5.46 30.91
N PHE A 306 -3.54 5.45 29.59
CA PHE A 306 -2.62 6.40 28.94
C PHE A 306 -2.96 7.89 29.16
N ALA A 307 -4.25 8.23 29.20
CA ALA A 307 -4.72 9.60 29.41
C ALA A 307 -4.72 10.03 30.89
N LYS A 308 -4.57 9.08 31.83
CA LYS A 308 -4.52 9.33 33.29
C LYS A 308 -3.11 9.27 33.86
N ALA A 309 -2.23 8.49 33.22
CA ALA A 309 -0.84 8.35 33.61
C ALA A 309 -0.10 9.70 33.53
N SER A 310 0.82 9.93 34.46
CA SER A 310 1.69 11.12 34.38
C SER A 310 2.51 11.11 33.10
N ALA A 311 2.94 12.29 32.65
CA ALA A 311 3.86 12.39 31.52
C ALA A 311 5.16 11.60 31.78
N GLU A 312 5.69 11.64 33.01
CA GLU A 312 6.89 10.89 33.40
C GLU A 312 6.70 9.37 33.26
N ARG A 313 5.60 8.81 33.77
CA ARG A 313 5.31 7.37 33.61
C ARG A 313 5.06 7.00 32.16
N PHE A 314 4.23 7.77 31.45
CA PHE A 314 3.84 7.46 30.08
C PHE A 314 5.04 7.54 29.11
N TYR A 315 5.87 8.57 29.20
CA TYR A 315 7.08 8.71 28.37
C TYR A 315 8.12 7.65 28.69
N THR A 316 8.28 7.27 29.97
CA THR A 316 9.19 6.20 30.37
C THR A 316 8.80 4.87 29.74
N GLU A 317 7.51 4.52 29.73
CA GLU A 317 7.05 3.27 29.12
C GLU A 317 6.99 3.33 27.58
N ALA A 318 6.63 4.48 26.98
CA ALA A 318 6.71 4.66 25.53
C ALA A 318 8.15 4.49 25.01
N ARG A 319 9.13 5.06 25.73
CA ARG A 319 10.56 4.91 25.46
C ARG A 319 11.01 3.44 25.55
N PHE A 320 10.52 2.68 26.54
CA PHE A 320 10.82 1.24 26.66
C PHE A 320 10.41 0.44 25.41
N TYR A 321 9.17 0.60 24.93
CA TYR A 321 8.72 -0.13 23.74
C TYR A 321 9.46 0.30 22.46
N MET A 322 9.74 1.60 22.30
CA MET A 322 10.50 2.12 21.16
C MET A 322 11.98 1.68 21.19
N GLU A 323 12.60 1.57 22.37
CA GLU A 323 13.97 1.05 22.50
C GLU A 323 14.05 -0.43 22.07
N ILE A 324 13.06 -1.26 22.41
CA ILE A 324 12.99 -2.66 21.94
C ILE A 324 12.89 -2.74 20.41
N GLU A 325 11.98 -1.99 19.78
CA GLU A 325 11.86 -1.98 18.31
C GLU A 325 13.15 -1.52 17.65
N ARG A 326 13.80 -0.48 18.19
CA ARG A 326 15.10 0.02 17.74
C ARG A 326 16.21 -1.02 17.87
N GLU A 327 16.30 -1.73 18.99
CA GLU A 327 17.31 -2.77 19.21
C GLU A 327 17.09 -3.96 18.26
N TYR A 328 15.85 -4.35 18.04
CA TYR A 328 15.49 -5.37 17.04
C TYR A 328 15.98 -4.97 15.63
N PHE A 329 15.59 -3.78 15.13
CA PHE A 329 15.95 -3.35 13.78
C PHE A 329 17.47 -3.24 13.59
N THR A 330 18.16 -2.60 14.53
CA THR A 330 19.61 -2.39 14.45
C THR A 330 20.41 -3.70 14.63
N SER A 331 19.97 -4.61 15.51
CA SER A 331 20.63 -5.91 15.67
C SER A 331 20.38 -6.85 14.49
N MET A 332 19.19 -6.81 13.88
CA MET A 332 18.90 -7.57 12.65
C MET A 332 19.66 -7.01 11.43
N GLN A 333 19.78 -5.69 11.30
CA GLN A 333 20.64 -5.09 10.27
C GLN A 333 22.10 -5.52 10.45
N LYS A 334 22.62 -5.44 11.68
CA LYS A 334 23.98 -5.87 12.01
C LYS A 334 24.20 -7.33 11.65
N PHE A 335 23.29 -8.21 12.09
CA PHE A 335 23.29 -9.63 11.77
C PHE A 335 23.35 -9.89 10.25
N LEU A 336 22.48 -9.24 9.47
CA LEU A 336 22.46 -9.41 8.01
C LEU A 336 23.74 -8.90 7.34
N ARG A 337 24.30 -7.78 7.80
CA ARG A 337 25.52 -7.18 7.23
C ARG A 337 26.80 -7.93 7.60
N GLU A 338 26.98 -8.26 8.88
CA GLU A 338 28.24 -8.78 9.42
C GLU A 338 28.32 -10.32 9.42
N GLU A 339 27.23 -11.03 9.75
CA GLU A 339 27.22 -12.50 9.80
C GLU A 339 26.75 -13.14 8.50
N VAL A 340 25.66 -12.63 7.93
CA VAL A 340 25.11 -13.18 6.67
C VAL A 340 25.86 -12.62 5.46
N GLY A 341 26.32 -11.37 5.49
CA GLY A 341 27.06 -10.75 4.37
C GLY A 341 26.15 -10.17 3.27
N VAL A 342 24.95 -9.72 3.62
CA VAL A 342 23.96 -9.11 2.73
C VAL A 342 24.47 -7.80 2.13
N ARG A 343 24.31 -7.62 0.81
CA ARG A 343 24.70 -6.41 0.07
C ARG A 343 23.52 -5.54 -0.42
N GLN A 344 22.31 -6.08 -0.42
CA GLN A 344 21.07 -5.40 -0.82
C GLN A 344 20.67 -4.29 0.16
N LEU A 345 19.70 -3.44 -0.19
CA LEU A 345 19.14 -2.45 0.73
C LEU A 345 18.14 -3.12 1.68
N ILE A 346 18.08 -2.68 2.94
CA ILE A 346 17.24 -3.26 3.98
C ILE A 346 16.10 -2.30 4.35
N ILE A 347 14.87 -2.80 4.26
CA ILE A 347 13.64 -2.22 4.80
C ILE A 347 13.34 -2.91 6.14
N GLY A 348 12.97 -2.16 7.17
CA GLY A 348 12.65 -2.74 8.47
C GLY A 348 11.24 -3.30 8.54
N ASN A 349 10.29 -2.40 8.33
CA ASN A 349 8.85 -2.59 8.41
C ASN A 349 8.22 -1.38 7.72
N SER A 350 6.98 -1.51 7.27
CA SER A 350 6.19 -0.36 6.83
C SER A 350 5.74 0.52 8.00
N ASP A 351 5.25 1.71 7.71
CA ASP A 351 4.71 2.67 8.69
C ASP A 351 3.30 2.29 9.23
N HIS A 352 3.05 0.98 9.38
CA HIS A 352 1.74 0.40 9.62
C HIS A 352 1.02 0.97 10.85
N GLY A 353 -0.31 0.98 10.76
CA GLY A 353 -1.21 1.59 11.73
C GLY A 353 -2.17 2.56 11.05
N HIS A 354 -3.05 2.06 10.18
CA HIS A 354 -3.92 2.86 9.29
C HIS A 354 -4.89 3.84 9.97
N SER A 355 -4.90 3.92 11.30
CA SER A 355 -5.72 4.82 12.13
C SER A 355 -4.95 5.41 13.32
N LYS A 356 -3.61 5.30 13.32
CA LYS A 356 -2.71 5.62 14.43
C LYS A 356 -1.50 6.40 13.92
N SER A 357 -0.74 7.03 14.83
CA SER A 357 0.54 7.62 14.47
C SER A 357 1.57 6.53 14.17
N GLY A 358 2.08 6.50 12.93
CA GLY A 358 3.22 5.64 12.56
C GLY A 358 4.57 6.16 13.06
N TYR A 359 4.63 7.36 13.68
CA TYR A 359 5.89 8.01 14.05
C TYR A 359 6.77 7.20 15.01
N PRO A 360 6.25 6.55 16.07
CA PRO A 360 7.08 5.74 16.97
C PRO A 360 7.82 4.60 16.25
N ILE A 361 7.16 3.96 15.29
CA ILE A 361 7.72 2.86 14.48
C ILE A 361 8.80 3.39 13.54
N VAL A 362 8.51 4.53 12.88
CA VAL A 362 9.43 5.11 11.88
C VAL A 362 10.70 5.68 12.50
N VAL A 363 10.72 6.03 13.80
CA VAL A 363 11.99 6.28 14.53
C VAL A 363 12.93 5.08 14.46
N GLY A 364 12.40 3.85 14.54
CA GLY A 364 13.16 2.61 14.43
C GLY A 364 13.50 2.25 12.98
N THR A 365 12.50 2.22 12.09
CA THR A 365 12.71 1.78 10.70
C THR A 365 13.57 2.74 9.88
N ALA A 366 13.52 4.06 10.16
CA ALA A 366 14.36 5.03 9.49
C ALA A 366 15.86 4.91 9.83
N LEU A 367 16.26 4.08 10.79
CA LEU A 367 17.69 3.76 11.02
C LEU A 367 18.26 2.85 9.90
N LEU A 368 17.39 2.20 9.13
CA LEU A 368 17.74 1.29 8.05
C LEU A 368 17.83 2.03 6.71
N ASP A 369 17.99 1.32 5.60
CA ASP A 369 18.37 1.92 4.32
C ASP A 369 17.20 2.69 3.69
N VAL A 370 15.99 2.11 3.70
CA VAL A 370 14.79 2.63 3.02
C VAL A 370 13.63 2.74 4.02
N VAL A 371 12.85 3.82 3.91
CA VAL A 371 11.60 4.00 4.67
C VAL A 371 10.44 3.54 3.80
N ASP A 372 9.54 2.73 4.35
CA ASP A 372 8.39 2.19 3.62
C ASP A 372 7.06 2.57 4.28
N GLY A 373 5.99 2.70 3.48
CA GLY A 373 4.65 2.95 4.00
C GLY A 373 3.55 2.16 3.30
N HIS A 374 2.51 1.84 4.05
CA HIS A 374 1.37 1.03 3.60
C HIS A 374 0.06 1.83 3.65
N VAL A 375 -0.79 1.60 2.66
CA VAL A 375 -2.19 2.08 2.70
C VAL A 375 -3.11 1.28 1.79
N TYR A 376 -4.36 1.13 2.20
CA TYR A 376 -5.44 0.70 1.31
C TYR A 376 -6.49 1.80 1.25
N TRP A 377 -7.01 2.12 0.05
CA TRP A 377 -8.23 2.91 -0.01
C TRP A 377 -9.39 2.05 0.45
N GLN A 378 -9.64 2.14 1.76
CA GLN A 378 -10.55 1.28 2.51
C GLN A 378 -10.08 -0.18 2.56
N HIS A 379 -10.33 -0.84 3.68
CA HIS A 379 -9.97 -2.25 3.87
C HIS A 379 -11.23 -3.06 4.19
N PRO A 380 -11.40 -4.29 3.66
CA PRO A 380 -12.51 -5.14 4.03
C PRO A 380 -12.45 -5.53 5.53
N SER A 381 -13.53 -5.26 6.25
CA SER A 381 -13.74 -5.72 7.62
C SER A 381 -14.42 -7.09 7.59
N TYR A 382 -13.70 -8.14 7.95
CA TYR A 382 -14.20 -9.52 7.88
C TYR A 382 -15.18 -9.85 9.01
N ILE A 383 -16.35 -10.37 8.64
CA ILE A 383 -17.36 -10.89 9.56
C ILE A 383 -16.96 -12.33 9.90
N ARG A 384 -16.78 -12.60 11.20
CA ARG A 384 -16.37 -13.91 11.70
C ARG A 384 -17.55 -14.61 12.37
N ASP A 385 -17.68 -15.89 12.08
CA ASP A 385 -18.54 -16.81 12.80
C ASP A 385 -18.03 -16.97 14.26
N PRO A 386 -18.85 -16.74 15.30
CA PRO A 386 -18.38 -16.78 16.69
C PRO A 386 -17.94 -18.17 17.18
N GLU A 387 -18.53 -19.24 16.65
CA GLU A 387 -18.29 -20.62 17.11
C GLU A 387 -17.07 -21.25 16.43
N THR A 388 -16.96 -21.07 15.11
CA THR A 388 -15.92 -21.68 14.26
C THR A 388 -14.76 -20.73 13.93
N GLY A 389 -14.93 -19.42 14.14
CA GLY A 389 -13.94 -18.39 13.78
C GLY A 389 -13.74 -18.17 12.28
N ARG A 390 -14.52 -18.85 11.42
CA ARG A 390 -14.43 -18.75 9.95
C ARG A 390 -14.92 -17.39 9.46
N THR A 391 -14.38 -16.90 8.35
CA THR A 391 -14.97 -15.75 7.66
C THR A 391 -16.26 -16.18 6.99
N ILE A 392 -17.36 -15.52 7.33
CA ILE A 392 -18.71 -15.76 6.77
C ILE A 392 -19.24 -14.58 5.95
N GLY A 393 -18.48 -13.49 5.88
CA GLY A 393 -18.78 -12.32 5.07
C GLY A 393 -17.76 -11.20 5.30
N PHE A 394 -18.01 -10.04 4.71
CA PHE A 394 -17.19 -8.85 4.90
C PHE A 394 -18.05 -7.58 4.80
N ARG A 395 -17.50 -6.46 5.26
CA ARG A 395 -18.01 -5.11 4.97
C ARG A 395 -16.88 -4.25 4.42
N ILE A 396 -17.13 -3.56 3.32
CA ILE A 396 -16.29 -2.48 2.78
C ILE A 396 -17.17 -1.23 2.59
N PRO A 397 -16.70 0.00 2.86
CA PRO A 397 -17.53 1.20 2.70
C PRO A 397 -17.90 1.51 1.25
N ASN A 398 -17.01 1.18 0.28
CA ASN A 398 -17.20 1.35 -1.16
C ASN A 398 -17.59 2.80 -1.52
N THR A 399 -16.72 3.76 -1.18
CA THR A 399 -16.89 5.18 -1.54
C THR A 399 -15.72 5.66 -2.38
N PRO A 400 -15.89 6.63 -3.29
CA PRO A 400 -14.78 7.16 -4.07
C PRO A 400 -13.75 7.86 -3.17
N MET A 401 -12.47 7.78 -3.55
CA MET A 401 -11.37 8.52 -2.95
C MET A 401 -11.37 9.98 -3.37
N VAL A 402 -11.78 10.28 -4.61
CA VAL A 402 -11.79 11.66 -5.16
C VAL A 402 -12.63 12.66 -4.35
N VAL A 403 -13.54 12.20 -3.47
CA VAL A 403 -14.39 13.07 -2.63
C VAL A 403 -13.83 13.33 -1.21
N ASP A 404 -12.77 12.64 -0.77
CA ASP A 404 -12.05 12.92 0.49
C ASP A 404 -10.54 13.10 0.22
N PRO A 405 -10.13 14.16 -0.52
CA PRO A 405 -8.73 14.42 -0.84
C PRO A 405 -7.83 14.48 0.40
N LEU A 406 -8.35 15.06 1.49
CA LEU A 406 -7.61 15.28 2.75
C LEU A 406 -7.37 13.99 3.55
N ARG A 407 -7.96 12.86 3.15
CA ARG A 407 -7.66 11.52 3.67
C ARG A 407 -7.32 10.51 2.57
N SER A 408 -7.08 10.97 1.34
CA SER A 408 -6.68 10.12 0.21
C SER A 408 -5.45 9.27 0.53
N THR A 409 -5.24 8.17 -0.22
CA THR A 409 -4.04 7.33 -0.09
C THR A 409 -2.75 8.14 -0.22
N VAL A 410 -2.73 9.14 -1.10
CA VAL A 410 -1.63 10.10 -1.27
C VAL A 410 -1.30 10.83 0.03
N VAL A 411 -2.30 11.45 0.66
CA VAL A 411 -2.13 12.21 1.91
C VAL A 411 -1.77 11.28 3.07
N GLN A 412 -2.34 10.07 3.12
CA GLN A 412 -2.01 9.06 4.11
C GLN A 412 -0.56 8.58 4.01
N LEU A 413 -0.03 8.34 2.81
CA LEU A 413 1.36 7.88 2.59
C LEU A 413 2.38 9.00 2.80
N ALA A 414 2.03 10.25 2.53
CA ALA A 414 2.92 11.40 2.76
C ALA A 414 3.21 11.71 4.26
N ARG A 415 2.66 10.93 5.20
CA ARG A 415 2.81 11.16 6.65
C ARG A 415 4.23 10.87 7.17
N THR A 416 4.96 9.95 6.55
CA THR A 416 6.19 9.32 7.07
C THR A 416 7.46 9.31 6.20
N PRO A 417 7.46 9.69 4.90
CA PRO A 417 8.70 9.83 4.12
C PRO A 417 9.73 10.71 4.83
N VAL A 418 10.96 10.22 5.01
CA VAL A 418 12.03 10.91 5.75
C VAL A 418 12.95 11.66 4.78
N LEU A 419 13.35 12.87 5.14
CA LEU A 419 14.27 13.69 4.34
C LEU A 419 15.63 13.00 4.20
N GLY A 420 16.14 12.92 2.97
CA GLY A 420 17.43 12.29 2.69
C GLY A 420 17.44 10.76 2.73
N LYS A 421 16.28 10.10 2.77
CA LYS A 421 16.12 8.65 2.65
C LYS A 421 15.16 8.29 1.52
N PRO A 422 15.41 7.18 0.79
CA PRO A 422 14.47 6.71 -0.21
C PRO A 422 13.17 6.31 0.45
N TYR A 423 12.07 6.53 -0.27
CA TYR A 423 10.74 6.15 0.20
C TYR A 423 10.04 5.21 -0.77
N THR A 424 9.59 4.07 -0.27
CA THR A 424 8.80 3.08 -1.00
C THR A 424 7.40 2.95 -0.41
N VAL A 425 6.50 2.44 -1.24
CA VAL A 425 5.14 2.05 -0.85
C VAL A 425 5.01 0.56 -1.20
N SER A 426 5.47 -0.33 -0.32
CA SER A 426 5.56 -1.77 -0.61
C SER A 426 4.20 -2.49 -0.66
N GLU A 427 3.13 -1.86 -0.12
CA GLU A 427 1.74 -2.29 -0.32
C GLU A 427 0.74 -1.15 -0.51
N VAL A 428 0.04 -1.17 -1.65
CA VAL A 428 -1.15 -0.33 -1.88
C VAL A 428 -2.19 -0.96 -2.81
N ASN A 429 -3.49 -0.75 -2.53
CA ASN A 429 -4.61 -1.11 -3.43
C ASN A 429 -5.91 -0.34 -3.12
N HIS A 430 -6.89 -0.41 -4.03
CA HIS A 430 -8.32 -0.24 -3.77
C HIS A 430 -8.96 -1.64 -3.77
N PRO A 431 -9.17 -2.30 -2.61
CA PRO A 431 -9.54 -3.71 -2.57
C PRO A 431 -10.86 -4.03 -3.28
N PHE A 432 -10.87 -5.09 -4.07
CA PHE A 432 -12.07 -5.63 -4.68
C PHE A 432 -13.02 -6.21 -3.60
N PRO A 433 -14.34 -6.13 -3.77
CA PRO A 433 -15.05 -5.36 -4.79
C PRO A 433 -15.10 -3.86 -4.41
N HIS A 434 -14.91 -2.98 -5.38
CA HIS A 434 -15.01 -1.53 -5.19
C HIS A 434 -15.35 -0.86 -6.51
N GLN A 435 -16.41 -0.07 -6.56
CA GLN A 435 -16.93 0.48 -7.82
C GLN A 435 -16.02 1.54 -8.42
N PHE A 436 -15.39 2.33 -7.55
CA PHE A 436 -14.56 3.48 -7.91
C PHE A 436 -13.08 3.11 -8.08
N ALA A 437 -12.74 1.81 -8.05
CA ALA A 437 -11.36 1.31 -8.00
C ALA A 437 -10.44 1.80 -9.14
N CYS A 438 -11.02 2.21 -10.28
CA CYS A 438 -10.30 2.80 -11.40
C CYS A 438 -9.60 4.13 -11.05
N GLU A 439 -9.93 4.78 -9.94
CA GLU A 439 -9.28 6.04 -9.53
C GLU A 439 -7.86 5.84 -8.99
N GLY A 440 -7.57 4.69 -8.38
CA GLY A 440 -6.39 4.50 -7.53
C GLY A 440 -5.04 4.59 -8.24
N ILE A 441 -4.85 3.79 -9.30
CA ILE A 441 -3.57 3.70 -10.01
C ILE A 441 -3.19 5.03 -10.70
N PRO A 442 -4.05 5.68 -11.51
CA PRO A 442 -3.67 6.93 -12.18
C PRO A 442 -3.38 8.08 -11.19
N ILE A 443 -4.16 8.18 -10.10
CA ILE A 443 -3.91 9.19 -9.06
C ILE A 443 -2.56 8.94 -8.37
N LEU A 444 -2.28 7.70 -7.94
CA LEU A 444 -1.07 7.40 -7.18
C LEU A 444 0.21 7.39 -8.03
N ALA A 445 0.13 6.98 -9.31
CA ALA A 445 1.27 7.08 -10.23
C ALA A 445 1.72 8.53 -10.40
N ALA A 446 0.76 9.47 -10.55
CA ALA A 446 1.06 10.88 -10.71
C ALA A 446 1.49 11.56 -9.40
N TYR A 447 0.75 11.35 -8.30
CA TYR A 447 1.11 11.95 -7.01
C TYR A 447 2.38 11.34 -6.41
N GLY A 448 2.70 10.07 -6.64
CA GLY A 448 3.95 9.46 -6.21
C GLY A 448 5.16 9.96 -7.02
N ALA A 449 4.99 10.22 -8.31
CA ALA A 449 6.02 10.89 -9.12
C ALA A 449 6.24 12.35 -8.68
N PHE A 450 5.16 13.07 -8.36
CA PHE A 450 5.17 14.43 -7.84
C PHE A 450 5.77 14.55 -6.42
N GLN A 451 5.41 13.64 -5.51
CA GLN A 451 6.00 13.53 -4.17
C GLN A 451 7.46 13.04 -4.21
N ASP A 452 7.95 12.65 -5.39
CA ASP A 452 9.25 12.05 -5.65
C ASP A 452 9.56 10.84 -4.77
N TRP A 453 8.67 9.85 -4.81
CA TRP A 453 8.87 8.54 -4.21
C TRP A 453 9.72 7.63 -5.12
N ASP A 454 10.40 6.67 -4.51
CA ASP A 454 11.32 5.74 -5.18
C ASP A 454 10.70 4.38 -5.48
N GLY A 455 9.55 4.04 -4.92
CA GLY A 455 8.82 2.84 -5.32
C GLY A 455 7.35 2.81 -4.93
N ILE A 456 6.52 2.15 -5.76
CA ILE A 456 5.10 1.86 -5.52
C ILE A 456 4.85 0.41 -5.94
N PHE A 457 4.36 -0.41 -5.01
CA PHE A 457 4.09 -1.83 -5.21
C PHE A 457 2.61 -2.14 -4.96
N TRP A 458 1.94 -2.63 -6.01
CA TRP A 458 0.51 -2.88 -5.94
C TRP A 458 0.24 -4.23 -5.25
N TYR A 459 -0.52 -4.21 -4.14
CA TYR A 459 -0.83 -5.39 -3.35
C TYR A 459 -2.18 -6.00 -3.75
N THR A 460 -2.26 -7.14 -4.43
CA THR A 460 -1.19 -8.04 -4.89
C THR A 460 -1.53 -8.57 -6.27
N LEU A 461 -0.55 -9.00 -7.06
CA LEU A 461 -0.81 -9.61 -8.35
C LEU A 461 -1.76 -10.81 -8.18
N ALA A 462 -1.38 -11.75 -7.32
CA ALA A 462 -2.22 -12.89 -6.93
C ALA A 462 -1.72 -13.56 -5.64
N HIS A 463 -2.66 -14.15 -4.90
CA HIS A 463 -2.37 -15.12 -3.83
C HIS A 463 -2.20 -16.57 -4.32
N GLN A 464 -2.46 -16.84 -5.60
CA GLN A 464 -2.55 -18.17 -6.21
C GLN A 464 -1.96 -18.14 -7.64
N GLU A 465 -2.02 -19.28 -8.33
CA GLU A 465 -1.71 -19.39 -9.76
C GLU A 465 -2.61 -18.47 -10.62
N VAL A 466 -2.05 -17.96 -11.72
CA VAL A 466 -2.70 -17.06 -12.70
C VAL A 466 -2.72 -17.62 -14.12
N VAL A 467 -1.93 -18.67 -14.41
CA VAL A 467 -1.89 -19.35 -15.71
C VAL A 467 -2.74 -20.63 -15.66
N GLY A 468 -3.59 -20.85 -16.67
CA GLY A 468 -4.44 -22.03 -16.77
C GLY A 468 -5.64 -22.06 -15.81
N VAL A 469 -5.98 -20.93 -15.19
CA VAL A 469 -7.10 -20.80 -14.22
C VAL A 469 -8.24 -19.93 -14.75
N GLU A 470 -9.41 -20.01 -14.10
CA GLU A 470 -10.57 -19.19 -14.44
C GLU A 470 -10.25 -17.68 -14.33
N SER A 471 -10.49 -16.94 -15.41
CA SER A 471 -10.24 -15.50 -15.47
C SER A 471 -11.31 -14.69 -14.72
N ARG A 472 -11.21 -14.67 -13.39
CA ARG A 472 -12.06 -13.91 -12.46
C ARG A 472 -11.21 -13.35 -11.31
N ILE A 473 -11.64 -12.24 -10.73
CA ILE A 473 -10.99 -11.68 -9.54
C ILE A 473 -11.37 -12.57 -8.34
N ALA A 474 -10.39 -13.30 -7.80
CA ALA A 474 -10.62 -14.39 -6.85
C ALA A 474 -10.65 -13.93 -5.38
N GLY A 475 -9.72 -13.05 -4.98
CA GLY A 475 -9.63 -12.47 -3.65
C GLY A 475 -9.76 -10.94 -3.63
N HIS A 476 -9.89 -10.37 -2.44
CA HIS A 476 -10.07 -8.93 -2.23
C HIS A 476 -8.92 -8.06 -2.76
N PHE A 477 -7.72 -8.59 -2.91
CA PHE A 477 -6.54 -7.82 -3.26
C PHE A 477 -5.94 -8.23 -4.62
N ASP A 478 -6.44 -9.30 -5.25
CA ASP A 478 -5.84 -9.85 -6.46
C ASP A 478 -6.05 -8.92 -7.66
N LEU A 479 -4.98 -8.68 -8.42
CA LEU A 479 -4.95 -7.78 -9.59
C LEU A 479 -4.91 -8.55 -10.91
N ALA A 480 -4.39 -9.78 -10.94
CA ALA A 480 -4.02 -10.52 -12.16
C ALA A 480 -5.15 -10.70 -13.19
N PHE A 481 -6.40 -10.64 -12.74
CA PHE A 481 -7.59 -10.74 -13.60
C PHE A 481 -8.44 -9.46 -13.63
N ASP A 482 -8.00 -8.37 -13.00
CA ASP A 482 -8.66 -7.07 -13.04
C ASP A 482 -8.20 -6.29 -14.30
N PRO A 483 -8.95 -6.31 -15.41
CA PRO A 483 -8.51 -5.63 -16.64
C PRO A 483 -8.38 -4.12 -16.48
N VAL A 484 -9.15 -3.50 -15.58
CA VAL A 484 -9.08 -2.06 -15.33
C VAL A 484 -7.72 -1.74 -14.70
N LYS A 485 -7.37 -2.42 -13.61
CA LYS A 485 -6.11 -2.17 -12.92
C LYS A 485 -4.91 -2.60 -13.75
N MET A 486 -4.95 -3.74 -14.42
CA MET A 486 -3.82 -4.20 -15.22
C MET A 486 -3.50 -3.27 -16.42
N CYS A 487 -4.52 -2.70 -17.09
CA CYS A 487 -4.28 -1.70 -18.14
C CYS A 487 -3.77 -0.37 -17.56
N GLN A 488 -4.24 0.00 -16.36
CA GLN A 488 -3.75 1.18 -15.64
C GLN A 488 -2.31 1.03 -15.14
N LEU A 489 -1.88 -0.18 -14.72
CA LEU A 489 -0.48 -0.47 -14.41
C LEU A 489 0.42 -0.20 -15.62
N ALA A 490 0.00 -0.64 -16.81
CA ALA A 490 0.75 -0.47 -18.03
C ALA A 490 0.96 1.02 -18.37
N ILE A 491 -0.10 1.83 -18.46
CA ILE A 491 0.03 3.29 -18.75
C ILE A 491 0.66 4.08 -17.59
N GLY A 492 0.49 3.62 -16.33
CA GLY A 492 1.09 4.23 -15.14
C GLY A 492 2.61 4.16 -15.11
N THR A 493 3.20 3.16 -15.77
CA THR A 493 4.65 3.04 -16.01
C THR A 493 5.24 4.33 -16.61
N LEU A 494 4.52 4.97 -17.54
CA LEU A 494 4.99 6.18 -18.22
C LEU A 494 4.98 7.40 -17.27
N ALA A 495 3.95 7.54 -16.45
CA ALA A 495 3.89 8.57 -15.41
C ALA A 495 5.04 8.43 -14.39
N PHE A 496 5.26 7.21 -13.88
CA PHE A 496 6.15 6.99 -12.74
C PHE A 496 7.61 6.71 -13.12
N LEU A 497 7.88 5.76 -14.04
CA LEU A 497 9.25 5.34 -14.40
C LEU A 497 9.91 6.25 -15.46
N ARG A 498 9.14 6.81 -16.40
CA ARG A 498 9.67 7.75 -17.40
C ARG A 498 9.71 9.20 -16.89
N GLU A 499 9.23 9.42 -15.66
CA GLU A 499 9.17 10.73 -14.99
C GLU A 499 8.39 11.77 -15.82
N ASP A 500 7.28 11.35 -16.44
CA ASP A 500 6.42 12.24 -17.24
C ASP A 500 5.69 13.29 -16.39
N ILE A 501 5.53 13.04 -15.08
CA ILE A 501 5.03 13.99 -14.09
C ILE A 501 6.23 14.58 -13.33
N ALA A 502 6.27 15.92 -13.22
CA ALA A 502 7.37 16.61 -12.55
C ALA A 502 7.27 16.47 -11.02
N PRO A 503 8.42 16.32 -10.31
CA PRO A 503 8.45 16.42 -8.85
C PRO A 503 8.03 17.81 -8.39
N ALA A 504 7.58 17.92 -7.14
CA ALA A 504 7.21 19.17 -6.51
C ALA A 504 8.35 20.21 -6.53
N ARG A 505 7.98 21.49 -6.62
CA ARG A 505 8.94 22.60 -6.61
C ARG A 505 9.46 22.87 -5.20
N GLU A 506 8.65 22.62 -4.17
CA GLU A 506 9.01 22.80 -2.77
C GLU A 506 8.88 21.50 -1.95
N VAL A 507 9.76 21.35 -0.96
CA VAL A 507 9.74 20.26 0.03
C VAL A 507 9.42 20.87 1.40
N ILE A 508 8.22 20.63 1.89
CA ILE A 508 7.77 21.06 3.22
C ILE A 508 8.17 20.02 4.25
N THR A 509 8.96 20.43 5.24
CA THR A 509 9.47 19.53 6.28
C THR A 509 8.72 19.67 7.60
N ARG A 510 8.48 18.55 8.26
CA ARG A 510 8.06 18.47 9.66
C ARG A 510 9.22 17.94 10.50
N SER A 511 9.48 18.55 11.64
CA SER A 511 10.42 18.08 12.65
C SER A 511 9.65 17.81 13.94
N TYR A 512 10.08 16.84 14.73
CA TYR A 512 9.46 16.50 16.01
C TYR A 512 10.50 16.47 17.12
N THR A 513 10.12 16.89 18.33
CA THR A 513 10.82 16.44 19.54
C THR A 513 10.44 14.99 19.83
N MET A 514 11.29 14.26 20.57
CA MET A 514 10.94 12.90 21.00
C MET A 514 9.68 12.88 21.89
N GLU A 515 9.43 13.95 22.66
CA GLU A 515 8.17 14.12 23.40
C GLU A 515 6.94 14.20 22.48
N GLN A 516 7.02 14.88 21.32
CA GLN A 516 5.94 14.88 20.33
C GLN A 516 5.73 13.50 19.70
N VAL A 517 6.79 12.70 19.53
CA VAL A 517 6.67 11.32 19.06
C VAL A 517 5.96 10.45 20.09
N TRP A 518 6.33 10.53 21.37
CA TRP A 518 5.63 9.84 22.45
C TRP A 518 4.18 10.30 22.58
N GLU A 519 3.90 11.62 22.53
CA GLU A 519 2.54 12.14 22.60
C GLU A 519 1.65 11.71 21.43
N SER A 520 2.23 11.48 20.24
CA SER A 520 1.44 11.00 19.09
C SER A 520 0.74 9.66 19.33
N ILE A 521 1.23 8.85 20.27
CA ILE A 521 0.59 7.61 20.76
C ILE A 521 -0.74 7.91 21.45
N ARG A 522 -0.82 9.01 22.23
CA ARG A 522 -2.06 9.44 22.92
C ARG A 522 -3.06 10.13 22.01
N LEU A 523 -2.67 10.49 20.77
CA LEU A 523 -3.53 11.13 19.78
C LEU A 523 -4.38 10.14 18.95
N ARG A 524 -4.30 8.83 19.17
CA ARG A 524 -5.01 7.80 18.37
C ARG A 524 -6.53 8.05 18.22
N ASP A 525 -7.16 8.61 19.25
CA ASP A 525 -8.62 8.82 19.29
C ASP A 525 -9.03 10.18 18.66
N ARG A 526 -8.05 11.01 18.24
CA ARG A 526 -8.22 12.35 17.62
C ARG A 526 -8.34 12.25 16.10
N LYS A 527 -9.50 11.78 15.63
CA LYS A 527 -9.80 11.52 14.20
C LYS A 527 -9.67 12.74 13.28
N GLU A 528 -9.68 13.96 13.81
CA GLU A 528 -9.43 15.20 13.09
C GLU A 528 -7.94 15.42 12.74
N LEU A 529 -7.04 14.78 13.48
CA LEU A 529 -5.59 14.83 13.22
C LEU A 529 -5.12 13.72 12.26
N TYR A 530 -5.97 12.73 11.97
CA TYR A 530 -5.68 11.68 11.02
C TYR A 530 -5.62 12.23 9.58
N PRO A 531 -4.57 11.93 8.78
CA PRO A 531 -3.58 10.87 9.00
C PRO A 531 -2.23 11.30 9.61
N PHE A 532 -2.03 12.58 9.93
CA PHE A 532 -0.71 13.08 10.36
C PHE A 532 -0.47 13.03 11.87
N PHE A 533 -1.49 13.01 12.73
CA PHE A 533 -1.32 13.09 14.20
C PHE A 533 -0.41 14.26 14.64
N THR A 534 -0.35 15.30 13.80
CA THR A 534 0.49 16.50 13.95
C THR A 534 -0.45 17.69 14.10
N PRO A 535 -0.72 18.18 15.32
CA PRO A 535 -1.64 19.28 15.55
C PRO A 535 -1.30 20.52 14.71
N GLY A 536 -2.29 21.01 13.96
CA GLY A 536 -2.12 22.20 13.11
C GLY A 536 -1.44 21.98 11.76
N PHE A 537 -1.16 20.74 11.34
CA PHE A 537 -0.65 20.46 9.99
C PHE A 537 -1.79 20.40 8.94
N PRO A 538 -1.81 21.25 7.91
CA PRO A 538 -2.82 21.20 6.85
C PRO A 538 -2.70 19.94 5.99
N HIS A 539 -3.71 19.07 6.02
CA HIS A 539 -3.74 17.83 5.23
C HIS A 539 -3.79 18.04 3.70
N ALA A 540 -3.98 19.27 3.22
CA ALA A 540 -3.85 19.63 1.80
C ALA A 540 -2.39 19.82 1.36
N LEU A 541 -1.42 20.02 2.27
CA LEU A 541 -0.01 20.24 1.92
C LEU A 541 0.58 19.14 1.03
N PRO A 542 0.37 17.83 1.26
CA PRO A 542 0.86 16.77 0.37
C PRO A 542 0.24 16.75 -1.04
N LEU A 543 -0.83 17.51 -1.28
CA LEU A 543 -1.40 17.68 -2.61
C LEU A 543 -0.87 18.94 -3.31
N LYS A 544 -0.23 19.85 -2.56
CA LYS A 544 0.36 21.11 -3.02
C LYS A 544 1.89 21.04 -3.19
N HIS A 545 2.59 20.35 -2.30
CA HIS A 545 4.05 20.28 -2.21
C HIS A 545 4.53 18.87 -1.86
N ALA A 546 5.82 18.57 -2.07
CA ALA A 546 6.41 17.38 -1.48
C ALA A 546 6.48 17.54 0.04
N VAL A 547 6.19 16.49 0.80
CA VAL A 547 6.25 16.53 2.28
C VAL A 547 7.24 15.50 2.79
N ARG A 548 8.05 15.87 3.79
CA ARG A 548 9.03 15.00 4.46
C ARG A 548 9.05 15.21 5.97
N VAL A 549 9.49 14.20 6.72
CA VAL A 549 9.96 14.37 8.11
C VAL A 549 11.47 14.64 8.08
N SER A 550 11.92 15.75 8.65
CA SER A 550 13.35 16.11 8.71
C SER A 550 14.05 15.59 9.96
N SER A 551 13.33 15.41 11.08
CA SER A 551 13.86 14.78 12.30
C SER A 551 12.73 14.31 13.23
N PHE A 552 13.01 13.27 14.01
CA PHE A 552 12.19 12.82 15.16
C PHE A 552 12.81 13.19 16.52
N GLU A 553 14.02 13.76 16.51
CA GLU A 553 14.79 14.21 17.69
C GLU A 553 15.23 15.69 17.52
N GLY A 554 14.44 16.46 16.76
CA GLY A 554 14.73 17.84 16.37
C GLY A 554 13.94 18.87 17.19
N PRO A 555 13.91 20.14 16.73
CA PRO A 555 12.97 21.12 17.26
C PRO A 555 11.51 20.67 17.01
N PRO A 556 10.54 21.17 17.80
CA PRO A 556 9.14 20.83 17.63
C PRO A 556 8.60 21.31 16.28
N THR A 557 7.54 20.65 15.79
CA THR A 557 6.94 21.02 14.50
C THR A 557 6.48 22.48 14.50
N GLY A 558 6.89 23.23 13.49
CA GLY A 558 6.45 24.62 13.28
C GLY A 558 4.97 24.73 12.90
N SER A 559 4.47 25.97 12.87
CA SER A 559 3.16 26.27 12.31
C SER A 559 3.21 26.33 10.78
N PHE A 560 2.08 26.04 10.15
CA PHE A 560 1.89 26.16 8.69
C PHE A 560 0.67 27.04 8.42
N PRO A 561 0.64 27.81 7.33
CA PRO A 561 -0.56 28.53 6.92
C PRO A 561 -1.68 27.54 6.58
N PRO A 562 -2.96 27.86 6.88
CA PRO A 562 -4.06 27.04 6.40
C PRO A 562 -4.12 27.06 4.87
N ILE A 563 -4.53 25.94 4.28
CA ILE A 563 -4.79 25.82 2.84
C ILE A 563 -6.28 25.53 2.69
N ASP A 564 -7.01 26.52 2.18
CA ASP A 564 -8.43 26.46 1.84
C ASP A 564 -8.57 26.85 0.36
N GLU A 565 -8.10 25.96 -0.50
CA GLU A 565 -8.07 26.11 -1.96
C GLU A 565 -8.92 25.02 -2.59
N ASN A 566 -9.81 25.39 -3.52
CA ASN A 566 -10.53 24.46 -4.38
C ASN A 566 -10.46 24.99 -5.83
N PRO A 567 -9.75 24.30 -6.75
CA PRO A 567 -9.07 23.02 -6.55
C PRO A 567 -7.80 23.16 -5.72
N ILE A 568 -7.44 22.11 -4.99
CA ILE A 568 -6.11 21.99 -4.39
C ILE A 568 -5.12 21.77 -5.54
N CYS A 569 -4.28 22.78 -5.80
CA CYS A 569 -3.32 22.76 -6.90
C CYS A 569 -1.91 22.43 -6.41
N SER A 570 -1.25 21.48 -7.07
CA SER A 570 0.21 21.26 -6.96
C SER A 570 1.01 22.52 -7.34
N ASP A 571 2.16 22.72 -6.70
CA ASP A 571 3.07 23.83 -6.97
C ASP A 571 3.69 23.78 -8.39
N THR A 572 3.68 22.63 -9.06
CA THR A 572 4.02 22.47 -10.48
C THR A 572 2.92 22.96 -11.42
N GLY A 573 1.66 22.98 -10.95
CA GLY A 573 0.45 23.23 -11.73
C GLY A 573 -0.12 22.01 -12.47
N GLN A 574 0.59 20.87 -12.47
CA GLN A 574 0.23 19.68 -13.24
C GLN A 574 -0.90 18.87 -12.61
N LEU A 575 -1.01 18.86 -11.28
CA LEU A 575 -2.03 18.11 -10.52
C LEU A 575 -3.02 19.09 -9.87
N ARG A 576 -4.32 18.83 -10.02
CA ARG A 576 -5.42 19.63 -9.46
C ARG A 576 -6.51 18.71 -8.92
N TRP A 577 -6.88 18.85 -7.65
CA TRP A 577 -7.93 18.05 -7.01
C TRP A 577 -9.12 18.93 -6.65
N TRP A 578 -10.27 18.67 -7.28
CA TRP A 578 -11.54 19.35 -7.04
C TRP A 578 -12.45 18.51 -6.15
N THR A 579 -13.23 19.20 -5.31
CA THR A 579 -14.46 18.66 -4.70
C THR A 579 -15.59 19.68 -4.86
N THR A 580 -16.84 19.20 -4.93
CA THR A 580 -18.02 20.05 -5.08
C THR A 580 -18.95 19.93 -3.88
N SER A 581 -19.80 20.94 -3.65
CA SER A 581 -20.75 20.94 -2.54
C SER A 581 -21.87 19.90 -2.68
N ASP A 582 -22.11 19.37 -3.89
CA ASP A 582 -23.02 18.24 -4.13
C ASP A 582 -22.35 16.86 -3.99
N GLY A 583 -21.14 16.81 -3.41
CA GLY A 583 -20.47 15.57 -3.03
C GLY A 583 -19.76 14.85 -4.18
N LYS A 584 -19.47 15.54 -5.29
CA LYS A 584 -18.62 15.02 -6.37
C LYS A 584 -17.17 15.43 -6.13
N GLY A 585 -16.27 14.76 -6.84
CA GLY A 585 -14.84 14.97 -6.76
C GLY A 585 -14.15 14.51 -8.04
N LEU A 586 -13.05 15.20 -8.39
CA LEU A 586 -12.36 15.06 -9.66
C LEU A 586 -10.88 15.40 -9.49
N VAL A 587 -9.98 14.53 -9.97
CA VAL A 587 -8.56 14.81 -10.13
C VAL A 587 -8.27 15.06 -11.61
N ILE A 588 -7.55 16.14 -11.87
CA ILE A 588 -6.99 16.49 -13.18
C ILE A 588 -5.47 16.39 -13.11
N ILE A 589 -4.91 15.63 -14.05
CA ILE A 589 -3.48 15.42 -14.24
C ILE A 589 -3.15 15.98 -15.62
N ASP A 590 -2.25 16.95 -15.68
CA ASP A 590 -2.07 17.84 -16.82
C ASP A 590 -0.57 18.08 -17.07
N SER A 591 0.14 17.00 -17.40
CA SER A 591 1.54 17.04 -17.81
C SER A 591 1.65 17.10 -19.33
N PRO A 592 2.77 17.59 -19.90
CA PRO A 592 2.94 17.64 -21.36
C PRO A 592 2.89 16.27 -22.04
N LYS A 593 3.25 15.18 -21.35
CA LYS A 593 3.41 13.82 -21.92
C LYS A 593 2.36 12.82 -21.45
N TRP A 594 1.74 13.09 -20.30
CA TRP A 594 0.82 12.18 -19.62
C TRP A 594 -0.29 13.01 -18.95
N GLN A 595 -1.54 12.80 -19.36
CA GLN A 595 -2.70 13.56 -18.89
C GLN A 595 -3.83 12.63 -18.50
N ALA A 596 -4.60 12.99 -17.48
CA ALA A 596 -5.77 12.23 -17.07
C ALA A 596 -6.86 13.08 -16.42
N VAL A 597 -8.08 12.55 -16.51
CA VAL A 597 -9.30 13.02 -15.87
C VAL A 597 -9.86 11.85 -15.07
N VAL A 598 -9.91 11.97 -13.74
CA VAL A 598 -10.22 10.85 -12.83
C VAL A 598 -11.25 11.27 -11.78
N GLY A 599 -12.38 10.57 -11.72
CA GLY A 599 -13.44 10.83 -10.74
C GLY A 599 -14.79 11.02 -11.41
N HIS A 600 -15.57 12.00 -10.93
CA HIS A 600 -16.87 12.33 -11.48
C HIS A 600 -16.70 13.15 -12.77
N VAL A 601 -16.88 12.52 -13.92
CA VAL A 601 -16.55 13.11 -15.23
C VAL A 601 -17.65 13.96 -15.85
N GLN A 602 -18.86 13.95 -15.28
CA GLN A 602 -19.98 14.80 -15.69
C GLN A 602 -19.98 16.15 -14.97
N ILE A 603 -18.84 16.84 -14.95
CA ILE A 603 -18.70 18.22 -14.45
C ILE A 603 -17.88 19.07 -15.44
N PRO A 604 -18.13 20.40 -15.56
CA PRO A 604 -17.47 21.27 -16.55
C PRO A 604 -15.92 21.29 -16.51
N GLU A 605 -15.36 20.95 -15.35
CA GLU A 605 -13.93 20.91 -15.06
C GLU A 605 -13.24 19.63 -15.57
N ALA A 606 -13.97 18.64 -16.10
CA ALA A 606 -13.48 17.33 -16.56
C ALA A 606 -12.67 17.39 -17.87
N ARG A 607 -11.57 18.16 -17.86
CA ARG A 607 -10.71 18.44 -19.01
C ARG A 607 -9.27 18.79 -18.60
N THR A 608 -8.33 18.47 -19.50
CA THR A 608 -6.91 18.84 -19.41
C THR A 608 -6.58 19.85 -20.52
N GLU A 609 -5.30 20.18 -20.74
CA GLU A 609 -4.89 20.98 -21.89
C GLU A 609 -5.25 20.28 -23.23
N ASN A 610 -5.00 18.96 -23.32
CA ASN A 610 -5.20 18.20 -24.56
C ASN A 610 -6.41 17.25 -24.57
N LEU A 611 -7.16 17.11 -23.47
CA LEU A 611 -8.36 16.27 -23.39
C LEU A 611 -9.59 17.08 -22.98
N ALA A 612 -10.75 16.78 -23.57
CA ALA A 612 -12.05 17.06 -22.98
C ALA A 612 -12.96 15.85 -23.15
N LEU A 613 -13.74 15.52 -22.12
CA LEU A 613 -14.68 14.41 -22.12
C LEU A 613 -16.11 14.90 -22.39
N ASP A 614 -16.86 14.10 -23.15
CA ASP A 614 -18.30 14.21 -23.36
C ASP A 614 -18.88 12.79 -23.28
N VAL A 615 -19.10 12.30 -22.06
CA VAL A 615 -19.38 10.88 -21.77
C VAL A 615 -20.63 10.68 -20.92
N GLU A 616 -21.30 9.55 -21.16
CA GLU A 616 -22.55 9.16 -20.50
C GLU A 616 -22.32 8.61 -19.07
N ASN A 617 -21.12 8.12 -18.79
CA ASN A 617 -20.73 7.58 -17.48
C ASN A 617 -20.60 8.70 -16.45
N SER A 618 -21.11 8.47 -15.23
CA SER A 618 -21.00 9.45 -14.13
C SER A 618 -19.62 9.49 -13.49
N PHE A 619 -18.90 8.37 -13.47
CA PHE A 619 -17.58 8.20 -12.88
C PHE A 619 -16.65 7.44 -13.83
N ALA A 620 -15.43 7.93 -14.03
CA ALA A 620 -14.43 7.28 -14.87
C ALA A 620 -13.00 7.70 -14.53
N ALA A 621 -12.04 6.91 -14.98
CA ALA A 621 -10.63 7.28 -15.04
C ALA A 621 -10.16 7.20 -16.49
N VAL A 622 -9.94 8.36 -17.12
CA VAL A 622 -9.50 8.47 -18.52
C VAL A 622 -8.11 9.11 -18.55
N ALA A 623 -7.10 8.37 -19.03
CA ALA A 623 -5.71 8.79 -19.11
C ALA A 623 -5.17 8.60 -20.53
N ILE A 624 -4.39 9.58 -21.02
CA ILE A 624 -3.66 9.51 -22.28
C ILE A 624 -2.17 9.74 -22.05
N ALA A 625 -1.33 8.98 -22.75
CA ALA A 625 0.12 9.10 -22.64
C ALA A 625 0.80 8.97 -24.00
N SER A 626 1.86 9.76 -24.21
CA SER A 626 2.75 9.61 -25.36
C SER A 626 3.60 8.36 -25.25
N LEU A 627 3.70 7.55 -26.32
CA LEU A 627 4.64 6.42 -26.33
C LEU A 627 6.08 6.86 -26.62
N GLU A 628 6.27 8.04 -27.23
CA GLU A 628 7.55 8.45 -27.84
C GLU A 628 8.42 9.40 -26.98
N ASN A 629 8.15 9.54 -25.67
CA ASN A 629 8.82 10.51 -24.78
C ASN A 629 8.74 11.99 -25.26
N ARG A 630 7.74 12.30 -26.09
CA ARG A 630 7.44 13.64 -26.62
C ARG A 630 6.11 14.16 -26.04
N PRO A 631 5.86 15.48 -26.00
CA PRO A 631 4.56 16.00 -25.60
C PRO A 631 3.42 15.42 -26.45
N ILE A 632 2.22 15.27 -25.88
CA ILE A 632 1.03 14.67 -26.53
C ILE A 632 0.74 15.35 -27.88
N THR A 633 0.85 16.68 -27.94
CA THR A 633 0.66 17.50 -29.16
C THR A 633 1.66 17.24 -30.29
N LYS A 634 2.74 16.48 -30.01
CA LYS A 634 3.84 16.18 -30.94
C LYS A 634 4.15 14.68 -31.05
N ALA A 635 3.33 13.82 -30.45
CA ALA A 635 3.49 12.38 -30.50
C ALA A 635 2.72 11.81 -31.69
N LYS A 636 3.31 10.81 -32.34
CA LYS A 636 2.70 10.00 -33.40
C LYS A 636 1.92 8.82 -32.85
N GLU A 637 2.33 8.31 -31.69
CA GLU A 637 1.67 7.20 -31.01
C GLU A 637 1.29 7.61 -29.58
N LEU A 638 0.00 7.48 -29.26
CA LEU A 638 -0.56 7.74 -27.94
C LEU A 638 -1.29 6.47 -27.45
N LEU A 639 -1.13 6.15 -26.16
CA LEU A 639 -1.97 5.16 -25.48
C LEU A 639 -3.07 5.89 -24.72
N LEU A 640 -4.33 5.57 -25.03
CA LEU A 640 -5.51 6.04 -24.30
C LEU A 640 -6.09 4.89 -23.47
N VAL A 641 -6.27 5.09 -22.17
CA VAL A 641 -6.94 4.18 -21.24
C VAL A 641 -8.16 4.89 -20.66
N ALA A 642 -9.33 4.27 -20.75
CA ALA A 642 -10.62 4.79 -20.28
C ALA A 642 -11.35 3.68 -19.49
N CYS A 643 -11.33 3.80 -18.16
CA CYS A 643 -11.82 2.76 -17.24
C CYS A 643 -13.02 3.24 -16.39
N GLY A 644 -14.08 2.44 -16.34
CA GLY A 644 -15.16 2.53 -15.35
C GLY A 644 -15.03 1.44 -14.26
N GLN A 645 -16.16 1.01 -13.71
CA GLN A 645 -16.25 -0.12 -12.77
C GLN A 645 -15.79 -1.47 -13.41
N VAL A 646 -15.27 -2.38 -12.58
CA VAL A 646 -15.03 -3.80 -12.89
C VAL A 646 -15.82 -4.71 -11.94
N ALA A 647 -16.22 -5.90 -12.42
CA ALA A 647 -16.87 -6.94 -11.62
C ALA A 647 -16.57 -8.35 -12.17
N ASN A 648 -16.98 -9.39 -11.44
CA ASN A 648 -17.13 -10.74 -11.98
C ASN A 648 -18.53 -10.92 -12.58
N GLN A 649 -18.68 -11.77 -13.61
CA GLN A 649 -19.99 -12.06 -14.21
C GLN A 649 -20.97 -12.61 -13.17
N GLY A 650 -22.13 -11.95 -13.02
CA GLY A 650 -23.17 -12.34 -12.06
C GLY A 650 -22.92 -11.93 -10.61
N GLN A 651 -21.85 -11.18 -10.32
CA GLN A 651 -21.61 -10.59 -9.01
C GLN A 651 -22.80 -9.73 -8.56
N ARG A 652 -23.26 -9.92 -7.31
CA ARG A 652 -24.39 -9.17 -6.75
C ARG A 652 -24.02 -8.52 -5.43
N TRP A 653 -24.18 -7.20 -5.37
CA TRP A 653 -24.04 -6.41 -4.14
C TRP A 653 -25.27 -6.56 -3.24
N ASN A 654 -25.07 -6.43 -1.92
CA ASN A 654 -26.18 -6.15 -1.01
C ASN A 654 -26.78 -4.76 -1.29
N SER A 655 -27.97 -4.49 -0.78
CA SER A 655 -28.70 -3.23 -1.07
C SER A 655 -27.98 -1.96 -0.62
N GLN A 656 -27.09 -2.02 0.38
CA GLN A 656 -26.25 -0.89 0.79
C GLN A 656 -24.93 -0.77 0.00
N ARG A 657 -24.65 -1.71 -0.93
CA ARG A 657 -23.39 -1.80 -1.70
C ARG A 657 -22.13 -1.78 -0.83
N THR A 658 -22.21 -2.45 0.32
CA THR A 658 -21.11 -2.59 1.31
C THR A 658 -20.63 -4.03 1.47
N SER A 659 -21.27 -4.99 0.82
CA SER A 659 -20.88 -6.41 0.79
C SER A 659 -21.44 -7.08 -0.47
N LEU A 660 -21.03 -8.30 -0.76
CA LEU A 660 -21.59 -9.12 -1.84
C LEU A 660 -22.49 -10.22 -1.28
N GLU A 661 -23.62 -10.40 -1.94
CA GLU A 661 -24.49 -11.58 -1.80
C GLU A 661 -24.03 -12.71 -2.73
N ASP A 662 -23.40 -12.35 -3.87
CA ASP A 662 -22.74 -13.28 -4.78
C ASP A 662 -21.42 -12.66 -5.26
N TRP A 663 -20.32 -13.42 -5.16
CA TRP A 663 -18.99 -12.99 -5.61
C TRP A 663 -18.86 -12.94 -7.14
N GLY A 664 -19.77 -13.62 -7.86
CA GLY A 664 -19.72 -13.81 -9.29
C GLY A 664 -18.68 -14.85 -9.72
N LYS A 665 -18.71 -15.16 -11.02
CA LYS A 665 -17.87 -16.16 -11.69
C LYS A 665 -17.11 -15.55 -12.87
N ALA A 666 -16.24 -16.32 -13.50
CA ALA A 666 -15.63 -15.91 -14.76
C ALA A 666 -16.68 -15.78 -15.88
N PRO A 667 -16.48 -14.90 -16.87
CA PRO A 667 -15.37 -13.96 -17.02
C PRO A 667 -15.50 -12.73 -16.10
N THR A 668 -14.44 -11.92 -16.02
CA THR A 668 -14.57 -10.52 -15.61
C THR A 668 -15.36 -9.70 -16.62
N VAL A 669 -16.10 -8.72 -16.10
CA VAL A 669 -16.92 -7.76 -16.86
C VAL A 669 -16.54 -6.34 -16.47
N ILE A 670 -16.64 -5.40 -17.41
CA ILE A 670 -16.30 -3.98 -17.25
C ILE A 670 -17.50 -3.09 -17.59
N GLU A 671 -17.55 -1.93 -16.95
CA GLU A 671 -18.27 -0.78 -17.45
C GLU A 671 -17.48 -0.18 -18.61
N VAL A 672 -18.15 0.04 -19.74
CA VAL A 672 -17.54 0.64 -20.93
C VAL A 672 -17.77 2.15 -20.91
N ILE A 673 -16.70 2.93 -21.07
CA ILE A 673 -16.82 4.38 -21.21
C ILE A 673 -17.42 4.71 -22.57
N THR A 674 -18.56 5.41 -22.58
CA THR A 674 -19.42 5.62 -23.75
C THR A 674 -19.66 7.11 -23.98
N GLY A 675 -19.62 7.54 -25.25
CA GLY A 675 -19.71 8.95 -25.65
C GLY A 675 -18.55 9.35 -26.58
N SER A 676 -17.90 10.48 -26.30
CA SER A 676 -16.71 10.91 -27.04
C SER A 676 -15.66 11.61 -26.17
N LEU A 677 -14.43 11.64 -26.69
CA LEU A 677 -13.30 12.38 -26.16
C LEU A 677 -12.77 13.30 -27.25
N VAL A 678 -12.43 14.55 -26.91
CA VAL A 678 -11.78 15.48 -27.84
C VAL A 678 -10.30 15.59 -27.50
N LEU A 679 -9.45 15.18 -28.44
CA LEU A 679 -8.00 15.35 -28.40
C LEU A 679 -7.62 16.69 -29.05
N LYS A 680 -7.15 17.64 -28.22
CA LYS A 680 -6.90 19.04 -28.59
C LYS A 680 -5.42 19.34 -28.81
N GLY A 681 -5.14 20.34 -29.64
CA GLY A 681 -3.77 20.82 -29.89
C GLY A 681 -2.89 19.88 -30.73
N VAL A 682 -3.44 18.76 -31.19
CA VAL A 682 -2.77 17.83 -32.11
C VAL A 682 -3.01 18.29 -33.55
N ASN A 683 -1.94 18.76 -34.20
CA ASN A 683 -1.95 19.12 -35.61
C ASN A 683 -1.58 17.90 -36.47
N ALA A 684 -2.59 17.29 -37.08
CA ALA A 684 -2.48 16.08 -37.89
C ALA A 684 -3.36 16.21 -39.15
N ARG A 685 -3.12 15.34 -40.12
CA ARG A 685 -4.00 15.06 -41.26
C ARG A 685 -4.99 13.94 -40.95
N GLN A 686 -4.58 12.99 -40.12
CA GLN A 686 -5.40 11.85 -39.70
C GLN A 686 -5.06 11.45 -38.26
N VAL A 687 -6.08 11.05 -37.51
CA VAL A 687 -5.92 10.39 -36.21
C VAL A 687 -6.74 9.10 -36.24
N ASP A 688 -6.04 7.97 -36.19
CA ASP A 688 -6.62 6.63 -36.22
C ASP A 688 -6.66 6.04 -34.82
N VAL A 689 -7.78 5.42 -34.46
CA VAL A 689 -8.03 4.86 -33.13
C VAL A 689 -8.22 3.36 -33.27
N GLN A 690 -7.26 2.58 -32.78
CA GLN A 690 -7.35 1.12 -32.72
C GLN A 690 -7.78 0.69 -31.30
N PRO A 691 -9.02 0.21 -31.10
CA PRO A 691 -9.40 -0.46 -29.87
C PRO A 691 -8.52 -1.69 -29.64
N LEU A 692 -8.18 -1.97 -28.38
CA LEU A 692 -7.36 -3.13 -28.01
C LEU A 692 -8.14 -4.11 -27.12
N ASP A 693 -7.81 -5.40 -27.16
CA ASP A 693 -8.32 -6.37 -26.20
C ASP A 693 -7.56 -6.32 -24.86
N ALA A 694 -7.99 -7.08 -23.86
CA ALA A 694 -7.37 -7.13 -22.53
C ALA A 694 -5.93 -7.73 -22.50
N GLN A 695 -5.36 -8.07 -23.65
CA GLN A 695 -3.95 -8.45 -23.81
C GLN A 695 -3.14 -7.37 -24.53
N GLY A 696 -3.80 -6.34 -25.09
CA GLY A 696 -3.21 -5.24 -25.85
C GLY A 696 -3.14 -5.51 -27.36
N ARG A 697 -3.86 -6.52 -27.87
CA ARG A 697 -3.92 -6.84 -29.31
C ARG A 697 -5.00 -6.00 -30.00
N PRO A 698 -4.85 -5.65 -31.29
CA PRO A 698 -5.91 -5.01 -32.07
C PRO A 698 -7.25 -5.74 -31.97
N LEU A 699 -8.32 -5.02 -31.65
CA LEU A 699 -9.67 -5.54 -31.48
C LEU A 699 -10.64 -4.79 -32.41
N GLY A 700 -11.09 -5.47 -33.46
CA GLY A 700 -11.96 -4.88 -34.49
C GLY A 700 -11.25 -3.88 -35.39
N GLU A 701 -12.02 -3.24 -36.27
CA GLU A 701 -11.54 -2.27 -37.25
C GLU A 701 -10.97 -1.00 -36.60
N VAL A 702 -10.03 -0.36 -37.32
CA VAL A 702 -9.54 0.98 -36.98
C VAL A 702 -10.68 1.99 -37.12
N ILE A 703 -10.85 2.83 -36.11
CA ILE A 703 -11.88 3.87 -36.08
C ILE A 703 -11.20 5.23 -36.36
N PRO A 704 -11.47 5.88 -37.50
CA PRO A 704 -10.94 7.22 -37.75
C PRO A 704 -11.60 8.22 -36.80
N ALA A 705 -10.80 9.04 -36.12
CA ALA A 705 -11.30 10.16 -35.35
C ALA A 705 -11.82 11.26 -36.29
N LYS A 706 -12.85 11.98 -35.86
CA LYS A 706 -13.47 13.04 -36.65
C LYS A 706 -12.78 14.37 -36.34
N GLN A 707 -12.20 15.01 -37.35
CA GLN A 707 -11.70 16.38 -37.21
C GLN A 707 -12.85 17.35 -36.92
N ILE A 708 -12.66 18.20 -35.91
CA ILE A 708 -13.57 19.27 -35.50
C ILE A 708 -12.77 20.57 -35.30
N ALA A 709 -13.44 21.70 -35.05
CA ALA A 709 -12.78 23.01 -34.94
C ALA A 709 -11.63 23.04 -33.92
N ASP A 710 -11.81 22.39 -32.76
CA ASP A 710 -10.87 22.44 -31.63
C ASP A 710 -10.00 21.17 -31.47
N GLY A 711 -9.97 20.27 -32.48
CA GLY A 711 -9.14 19.06 -32.45
C GLY A 711 -9.79 17.83 -33.10
N TRP A 712 -9.58 16.66 -32.49
CA TRP A 712 -10.01 15.36 -33.00
C TRP A 712 -11.01 14.71 -32.04
N GLN A 713 -12.24 14.49 -32.50
CA GLN A 713 -13.28 13.78 -31.75
C GLN A 713 -13.13 12.26 -31.94
N ILE A 714 -12.80 11.58 -30.85
CA ILE A 714 -12.63 10.14 -30.73
C ILE A 714 -13.92 9.55 -30.13
N PRO A 715 -14.65 8.68 -30.84
CA PRO A 715 -15.84 8.02 -30.31
C PRO A 715 -15.44 6.89 -29.35
N LEU A 716 -16.09 6.82 -28.19
CA LEU A 716 -15.88 5.79 -27.17
C LEU A 716 -17.10 4.85 -27.08
N GLY A 717 -16.88 3.63 -26.60
CA GLY A 717 -17.95 2.66 -26.31
C GLY A 717 -18.52 1.88 -27.49
N LYS A 718 -18.07 2.14 -28.73
CA LYS A 718 -18.41 1.33 -29.93
C LYS A 718 -17.90 -0.12 -29.86
N VAL A 719 -16.82 -0.35 -29.13
CA VAL A 719 -16.19 -1.65 -28.90
C VAL A 719 -16.00 -1.82 -27.40
N THR A 720 -16.26 -3.01 -26.86
CA THR A 720 -16.01 -3.32 -25.45
C THR A 720 -14.51 -3.35 -25.17
N THR A 721 -13.96 -2.22 -24.71
CA THR A 721 -12.57 -2.12 -24.25
C THR A 721 -12.38 -1.00 -23.24
N VAL A 722 -11.29 -1.08 -22.47
CA VAL A 722 -10.77 -0.01 -21.61
C VAL A 722 -9.59 0.74 -22.22
N TRP A 723 -9.06 0.35 -23.39
CA TRP A 723 -7.86 0.99 -23.95
C TRP A 723 -7.73 0.92 -25.47
N TYR A 724 -7.04 1.92 -26.01
CA TYR A 724 -6.93 2.23 -27.44
C TYR A 724 -5.51 2.69 -27.76
N LEU A 725 -4.95 2.21 -28.86
CA LEU A 725 -3.75 2.80 -29.48
C LEU A 725 -4.19 3.84 -30.50
N LEU A 726 -3.63 5.04 -30.42
CA LEU A 726 -3.92 6.15 -31.33
C LEU A 726 -2.68 6.43 -32.19
N THR A 727 -2.86 6.46 -33.50
CA THR A 727 -1.84 6.88 -34.48
C THR A 727 -2.18 8.28 -35.00
N VAL A 728 -1.17 9.14 -35.12
CA VAL A 728 -1.29 10.57 -35.44
C VAL A 728 -0.31 10.92 -36.58
N ASP A 729 -0.85 11.21 -37.77
CA ASP A 729 -0.10 11.40 -39.04
C ASP A 729 -0.35 12.76 -39.71
#